data_AF-A0A2H5Q7E2-F1
#
_entry.id   AF-A0A2H5Q7E2-F1
#
_cell.length_a   1.000
_cell.length_b   1.000
_cell.length_c   1.000
_cell.angle_alpha   90.00
_cell.angle_beta   90.00
_cell.angle_gamma   90.00
#
_symmetry.space_group_name_H-M   'P 1'
#
loop_
_entity.id
_entity.type
_entity.pdbx_description
1 polymer ?
#
loop_
_entity_poly.entity_id
_entity_poly.type
_entity_poly.pdbx_seq_one_letter_code
_entity_poly.pdbx_strand_id
1 'polypeptide(L)'
;MNHEIESEICEISVDPVKVANGEVDDDGRSRRTGTVWTASAHIITAIVGSGVLSLAWGLAQLGWIIGIATLVIFSGISLYTSGLLAECYRAPNSVKRNYTYRDAVKNYLGGRKYKALGLVQYTLLCGAMVGYTITASISMVAISKSNCYHKEGHKAPCKYSYNPYMMALGIVEILLSQIPNFHKLSWLSTIAASMSFSYAGIGMGLSFAKIVSGHGEKTTLTGVEIGLDLTAADKTWRIFQAIGNMAFACSYAAILIEIQSSPPEQEVMKKANTIATFTATTLYLMCGCLGYAALGNHAQGNILTGFGFYEPFWLIDLANFFIVVHLLGAYQVLAQPVFGVVESWAGNRWPKSKFINDEHHLGIGKNNSKFSVNFFRLIWRTAFVAMATLISMAFPFFNEVLAFLGAIAYWPMTVYFPMEMYIVRKEIKRGTICWFGLHLVNLVCLLAALAAGCGSIQGVNQALHTYKLFKFTQMGEIDEEIEQANNISSMDAQAYKVADGGVDDDGRSKRTGTVWTASAHIVTAIVGSGVLSLAWGIAQLGWITGVSTLLIFSSISLYSSGLLADCYRAPLSGNRNHTYRAAVKTYLGGRKHKICGLVQYVLLVGMVVGYTITAAISMLTIRKSNCFQKRGHGAQCKFSNNPFMIGIGIVEMFLSQIPNIHKLSWLSIIAAIMSVSYAGIGMGLAFTKAVLGHGETTSLTGEEIGPNLTAADKTWGMFSAIGNIAFACAYLQILIEIQDTLKSSPPENKVMKKANVIATLTATTLYMLCGCFGYAALGNHAPGNLLAGFYKPFWLVDMANSFIVVHLLGAYQVMAQPVFYVIESWASTRWPKSKFVTKEYPVTIGKNNLKFSVNLFRLTWRTIFVVMATLLSMALPFFNEVLGLLGALAYWPLTVYFPLEMYIAQKNIKRGTSWWFGLQLLNLVCFLAALGAACSSIHGLYKALHTYKPLKVTQ
;
A
#
# COMPACT_ATOMS: atom_id res chain seq x y z
N MET A 1 9.41 29.77 46.89
CA MET A 1 9.07 30.65 45.76
C MET A 1 10.37 31.06 45.08
N ASN A 2 10.42 31.07 43.75
CA ASN A 2 11.53 31.57 42.92
C ASN A 2 12.95 31.06 43.24
N HIS A 3 13.30 29.90 42.67
CA HIS A 3 14.69 29.52 42.37
C HIS A 3 14.73 29.11 40.89
N GLU A 4 15.10 30.03 40.00
CA GLU A 4 15.35 29.74 38.58
C GLU A 4 16.23 30.85 37.96
N ILE A 5 17.50 30.87 38.36
CA ILE A 5 18.60 31.60 37.71
C ILE A 5 19.73 30.58 37.49
N GLU A 6 20.40 30.71 36.34
CA GLU A 6 21.66 30.05 35.93
C GLU A 6 21.72 28.50 35.90
N SER A 7 21.66 27.98 34.67
CA SER A 7 22.57 26.90 34.24
C SER A 7 22.90 27.06 32.74
N GLU A 8 24.00 27.76 32.48
CA GLU A 8 24.87 27.69 31.29
C GLU A 8 24.26 27.38 29.91
N ILE A 9 24.20 28.38 29.03
CA ILE A 9 24.27 28.16 27.58
C ILE A 9 25.75 28.23 27.19
N CYS A 10 26.39 27.08 27.01
CA CYS A 10 27.77 27.00 26.56
C CYS A 10 27.94 27.63 25.17
N GLU A 11 28.78 28.66 25.06
CA GLU A 11 29.33 29.08 23.77
C GLU A 11 30.35 28.05 23.30
N ILE A 12 30.04 27.36 22.19
CA ILE A 12 30.99 26.45 21.56
C ILE A 12 32.01 27.31 20.81
N SER A 13 33.18 27.49 21.41
CA SER A 13 34.36 28.04 20.73
C SER A 13 34.75 27.11 19.57
N VAL A 14 34.40 27.50 18.34
CA VAL A 14 34.69 26.70 17.15
C VAL A 14 36.20 26.70 16.91
N ASP A 15 36.80 25.50 16.92
CA ASP A 15 38.23 25.31 16.68
C ASP A 15 38.59 25.61 15.21
N PRO A 16 39.33 26.70 14.92
CA PRO A 16 39.61 27.12 13.55
C PRO A 16 40.54 26.14 12.82
N VAL A 17 41.34 25.35 13.53
CA VAL A 17 42.23 24.35 12.93
C VAL A 17 41.41 23.18 12.39
N LYS A 18 40.38 22.74 13.12
CA LYS A 18 39.46 21.68 12.64
C LYS A 18 38.58 22.12 11.48
N VAL A 19 38.23 23.40 11.41
CA VAL A 19 37.55 23.99 10.25
C VAL A 19 38.50 24.05 9.04
N ALA A 20 39.74 24.52 9.22
CA ALA A 20 40.74 24.59 8.16
C ALA A 20 41.13 23.20 7.61
N ASN A 21 41.25 22.19 8.47
CA ASN A 21 41.48 20.80 8.08
C ASN A 21 40.23 20.13 7.47
N GLY A 22 39.05 20.76 7.57
CA GLY A 22 37.80 20.24 7.04
C GLY A 22 37.26 19.01 7.77
N GLU A 23 37.49 18.91 9.09
CA GLU A 23 36.89 17.89 9.97
C GLU A 23 35.47 18.29 10.42
N VAL A 24 35.25 19.59 10.63
CA VAL A 24 33.99 20.20 11.06
C VAL A 24 33.60 21.36 10.13
N ASP A 25 32.30 21.67 10.08
CA ASP A 25 31.77 22.86 9.40
C ASP A 25 32.01 24.13 10.24
N ASP A 26 31.74 25.29 9.64
CA ASP A 26 31.82 26.63 10.25
C ASP A 26 30.93 26.85 11.49
N ASP A 27 29.99 25.95 11.76
CA ASP A 27 29.14 25.93 12.95
C ASP A 27 29.63 24.98 14.06
N GLY A 28 30.84 24.43 13.91
CA GLY A 28 31.48 23.52 14.87
C GLY A 28 30.91 22.10 14.88
N ARG A 29 30.03 21.74 13.94
CA ARG A 29 29.45 20.38 13.83
C ARG A 29 30.21 19.52 12.82
N SER A 30 30.06 18.20 12.93
CA SER A 30 30.61 17.23 11.97
C SER A 30 30.26 17.61 10.52
N ARG A 31 31.28 17.69 9.66
CA ARG A 31 31.18 18.22 8.29
C ARG A 31 30.04 17.60 7.47
N ARG A 32 29.18 18.44 6.91
CA ARG A 32 28.03 18.02 6.08
C ARG A 32 28.47 17.70 4.64
N THR A 33 28.16 16.50 4.18
CA THR A 33 28.42 16.04 2.79
C THR A 33 27.22 16.21 1.84
N GLY A 34 26.22 17.02 2.23
CA GLY A 34 24.99 17.20 1.48
C GLY A 34 25.18 18.02 0.20
N THR A 35 25.21 17.32 -0.93
CA THR A 35 25.31 17.89 -2.29
C THR A 35 23.97 18.40 -2.83
N VAL A 36 24.01 19.16 -3.95
CA VAL A 36 22.82 19.55 -4.73
C VAL A 36 21.93 18.34 -5.05
N TRP A 37 22.50 17.21 -5.49
CA TRP A 37 21.71 16.02 -5.86
C TRP A 37 21.00 15.38 -4.66
N THR A 38 21.68 15.26 -3.52
CA THR A 38 21.06 14.73 -2.28
C THR A 38 20.02 15.69 -1.70
N ALA A 39 20.26 17.00 -1.76
CA ALA A 39 19.28 18.01 -1.37
C ALA A 39 18.05 17.96 -2.29
N SER A 40 18.24 17.95 -3.61
CA SER A 40 17.16 17.79 -4.59
C SER A 40 16.38 16.50 -4.34
N ALA A 41 17.03 15.38 -4.08
CA ALA A 41 16.35 14.11 -3.79
C ALA A 41 15.47 14.19 -2.53
N HIS A 42 15.95 14.82 -1.44
CA HIS A 42 15.13 15.02 -0.24
C HIS A 42 13.97 15.99 -0.47
N ILE A 43 14.19 17.10 -1.19
CA ILE A 43 13.11 18.04 -1.54
C ILE A 43 12.07 17.36 -2.45
N ILE A 44 12.50 16.63 -3.49
CA ILE A 44 11.60 15.87 -4.38
C ILE A 44 10.82 14.82 -3.60
N THR A 45 11.46 14.09 -2.67
CA THR A 45 10.77 13.13 -1.79
C THR A 45 9.65 13.83 -1.01
N ALA A 46 9.91 15.01 -0.46
CA ALA A 46 8.93 15.76 0.33
C ALA A 46 7.82 16.41 -0.51
N ILE A 47 8.13 16.88 -1.72
CA ILE A 47 7.15 17.48 -2.64
C ILE A 47 6.24 16.40 -3.25
N VAL A 48 6.83 15.36 -3.87
CA VAL A 48 6.13 14.31 -4.64
C VAL A 48 5.41 13.31 -3.72
N GLY A 49 4.50 13.84 -2.90
CA GLY A 49 3.72 13.18 -1.87
C GLY A 49 2.27 12.99 -2.28
N SER A 50 1.33 13.08 -1.33
CA SER A 50 -0.11 12.95 -1.62
C SER A 50 -0.67 14.08 -2.49
N GLY A 51 0.05 15.20 -2.64
CA GLY A 51 -0.39 16.37 -3.39
C GLY A 51 -0.61 16.11 -4.89
N VAL A 52 0.30 15.38 -5.55
CA VAL A 52 0.21 15.06 -6.99
C VAL A 52 -1.09 14.33 -7.35
N LEU A 53 -1.66 13.60 -6.39
CA LEU A 53 -2.89 12.85 -6.55
C LEU A 53 -4.09 13.77 -6.79
N SER A 54 -4.11 14.92 -6.13
CA SER A 54 -5.22 15.88 -6.18
C SER A 54 -5.30 16.72 -7.46
N LEU A 55 -4.29 16.61 -8.34
CA LEU A 55 -4.12 17.53 -9.45
C LEU A 55 -5.09 17.30 -10.61
N ALA A 56 -5.48 16.05 -10.90
CA ALA A 56 -6.46 15.79 -11.95
C ALA A 56 -7.85 16.34 -11.57
N TRP A 57 -8.30 16.11 -10.33
CA TRP A 57 -9.52 16.74 -9.79
C TRP A 57 -9.42 18.27 -9.77
N GLY A 58 -8.28 18.81 -9.34
CA GLY A 58 -8.05 20.26 -9.32
C GLY A 58 -8.18 20.90 -10.70
N LEU A 59 -7.57 20.29 -11.73
CA LEU A 59 -7.72 20.72 -13.12
C LEU A 59 -9.15 20.53 -13.64
N ALA A 60 -9.90 19.51 -13.21
CA ALA A 60 -11.30 19.36 -13.60
C ALA A 60 -12.26 20.36 -12.96
N GLN A 61 -12.00 20.85 -11.75
CA GLN A 61 -12.84 21.91 -11.15
C GLN A 61 -12.52 23.29 -11.77
N LEU A 62 -11.26 23.54 -12.13
CA LEU A 62 -10.79 24.83 -12.64
C LEU A 62 -10.82 24.94 -14.19
N GLY A 63 -10.78 23.82 -14.90
CA GLY A 63 -10.60 23.75 -16.35
C GLY A 63 -9.15 23.94 -16.80
N TRP A 64 -8.93 23.69 -18.09
CA TRP A 64 -7.60 23.72 -18.70
C TRP A 64 -6.80 25.00 -18.43
N ILE A 65 -7.41 26.17 -18.62
CA ILE A 65 -6.70 27.46 -18.50
C ILE A 65 -6.37 27.76 -17.04
N ILE A 66 -7.39 27.78 -16.18
CA ILE A 66 -7.21 28.21 -14.78
C ILE A 66 -6.45 27.15 -13.98
N GLY A 67 -6.68 25.86 -14.22
CA GLY A 67 -5.95 24.77 -13.56
C GLY A 67 -4.44 24.82 -13.84
N ILE A 68 -4.03 24.88 -15.11
CA ILE A 68 -2.60 24.98 -15.45
C ILE A 68 -2.02 26.30 -14.91
N ALA A 69 -2.73 27.42 -15.03
CA ALA A 69 -2.28 28.70 -14.51
C ALA A 69 -2.08 28.66 -12.99
N THR A 70 -3.04 28.15 -12.21
CA THR A 70 -2.93 28.01 -10.75
C THR A 70 -1.75 27.12 -10.36
N LEU A 71 -1.54 25.99 -11.05
CA LEU A 71 -0.42 25.09 -10.75
C LEU A 71 0.95 25.75 -11.00
N VAL A 72 1.10 26.42 -12.14
CA VAL A 72 2.35 27.10 -12.52
C VAL A 72 2.59 28.34 -11.65
N ILE A 73 1.57 29.13 -11.33
CA ILE A 73 1.67 30.28 -10.44
C ILE A 73 2.03 29.84 -9.02
N PHE A 74 1.41 28.79 -8.49
CA PHE A 74 1.74 28.31 -7.14
C PHE A 74 3.11 27.63 -7.06
N SER A 75 3.53 26.91 -8.11
CA SER A 75 4.90 26.44 -8.24
C SER A 75 5.90 27.60 -8.29
N GLY A 76 5.66 28.60 -9.13
CA GLY A 76 6.53 29.77 -9.29
C GLY A 76 6.67 30.61 -8.02
N ILE A 77 5.57 30.85 -7.30
CA ILE A 77 5.58 31.51 -5.99
C ILE A 77 6.34 30.67 -4.97
N SER A 78 6.15 29.34 -4.96
CA SER A 78 6.86 28.42 -4.04
C SER A 78 8.36 28.34 -4.32
N LEU A 79 8.77 28.37 -5.60
CA LEU A 79 10.18 28.46 -6.00
C LEU A 79 10.78 29.81 -5.57
N TYR A 80 10.05 30.91 -5.76
CA TYR A 80 10.47 32.23 -5.33
C TYR A 80 10.66 32.31 -3.81
N THR A 81 9.63 31.94 -3.03
CA THR A 81 9.66 32.06 -1.56
C THR A 81 10.56 31.03 -0.89
N SER A 82 10.69 29.82 -1.44
CA SER A 82 11.74 28.89 -1.00
C SER A 82 13.14 29.40 -1.33
N GLY A 83 13.31 30.19 -2.40
CA GLY A 83 14.52 30.94 -2.71
C GLY A 83 14.82 32.04 -1.68
N LEU A 84 13.81 32.73 -1.15
CA LEU A 84 13.94 33.68 -0.04
C LEU A 84 14.28 32.94 1.28
N LEU A 85 13.61 31.82 1.56
CA LEU A 85 13.82 30.98 2.74
C LEU A 85 15.22 30.34 2.73
N ALA A 86 15.73 29.96 1.56
CA ALA A 86 17.10 29.48 1.36
C ALA A 86 18.16 30.53 1.69
N GLU A 87 17.83 31.82 1.66
CA GLU A 87 18.73 32.86 2.19
C GLU A 87 18.78 32.88 3.73
N CYS A 88 17.69 32.52 4.39
CA CYS A 88 17.49 32.65 5.84
C CYS A 88 18.09 31.47 6.65
N TYR A 89 19.04 30.74 6.07
CA TYR A 89 19.71 29.58 6.70
C TYR A 89 20.69 29.94 7.82
N ARG A 90 21.22 31.16 7.86
CA ARG A 90 21.96 31.70 9.01
C ARG A 90 21.09 32.72 9.76
N ALA A 91 21.32 32.86 11.06
CA ALA A 91 20.68 33.91 11.86
C ALA A 91 21.17 35.31 11.41
N PRO A 92 20.36 36.38 11.56
CA PRO A 92 20.81 37.74 11.30
C PRO A 92 22.06 38.05 12.14
N ASN A 93 23.05 38.66 11.50
CA ASN A 93 24.32 39.11 12.09
C ASN A 93 25.11 38.02 12.83
N SER A 94 25.00 36.74 12.42
CA SER A 94 25.76 35.63 13.00
C SER A 94 26.16 34.58 11.95
N VAL A 95 27.31 33.93 12.15
CA VAL A 95 27.72 32.73 11.40
C VAL A 95 26.79 31.54 11.70
N LYS A 96 26.14 31.55 12.87
CA LYS A 96 25.31 30.45 13.39
C LYS A 96 24.14 30.11 12.46
N ARG A 97 24.09 28.85 12.06
CA ARG A 97 23.02 28.28 11.24
C ARG A 97 21.72 28.17 12.03
N ASN A 98 20.60 28.41 11.36
CA ASN A 98 19.27 28.00 11.82
C ASN A 98 19.11 26.51 11.49
N TYR A 99 18.80 25.68 12.50
CA TYR A 99 18.63 24.22 12.31
C TYR A 99 17.17 23.80 12.13
N THR A 100 16.23 24.65 12.55
CA THR A 100 14.81 24.50 12.27
C THR A 100 14.25 25.80 11.69
N TYR A 101 13.17 25.70 10.93
CA TYR A 101 12.44 26.85 10.44
C TYR A 101 11.88 27.70 11.58
N ARG A 102 11.53 27.08 12.72
CA ARG A 102 11.14 27.81 13.94
C ARG A 102 12.26 28.71 14.45
N ASP A 103 13.49 28.23 14.49
CA ASP A 103 14.62 29.03 14.97
C ASP A 103 14.91 30.21 14.04
N ALA A 104 14.78 30.03 12.72
CA ALA A 104 14.85 31.14 11.76
C ALA A 104 13.80 32.21 12.06
N VAL A 105 12.53 31.84 12.25
CA VAL A 105 11.45 32.78 12.59
C VAL A 105 11.63 33.39 13.99
N LYS A 106 12.23 32.67 14.96
CA LYS A 106 12.61 33.23 16.26
C LYS A 106 13.63 34.35 16.10
N ASN A 107 14.66 34.10 15.29
CA ASN A 107 15.82 34.96 15.15
C ASN A 107 15.54 36.17 14.24
N TYR A 108 14.66 36.04 13.24
CA TYR A 108 14.26 37.14 12.34
C TYR A 108 12.98 37.89 12.77
N LEU A 109 12.00 37.22 13.40
CA LEU A 109 10.66 37.79 13.68
C LEU A 109 10.22 37.72 15.15
N GLY A 110 11.08 37.20 16.04
CA GLY A 110 10.91 37.27 17.49
C GLY A 110 9.91 36.28 18.10
N GLY A 111 9.88 36.26 19.44
CA GLY A 111 9.22 35.21 20.24
C GLY A 111 7.70 35.05 20.04
N ARG A 112 6.97 36.11 19.66
CA ARG A 112 5.53 36.02 19.36
C ARG A 112 5.28 35.31 18.01
N LYS A 113 6.05 35.67 16.97
CA LYS A 113 5.96 35.05 15.63
C LYS A 113 6.49 33.62 15.65
N TYR A 114 7.52 33.32 16.44
CA TYR A 114 7.97 31.96 16.74
C TYR A 114 6.84 31.06 17.29
N LYS A 115 6.06 31.54 18.26
CA LYS A 115 4.91 30.78 18.79
C LYS A 115 3.80 30.61 17.74
N ALA A 116 3.55 31.62 16.91
CA ALA A 116 2.56 31.56 15.83
C ALA A 116 2.94 30.56 14.72
N LEU A 117 4.15 30.65 14.15
CA LEU A 117 4.68 29.62 13.23
C LEU A 117 4.66 28.27 13.92
N GLY A 118 5.07 28.20 15.18
CA GLY A 118 5.13 26.95 15.93
C GLY A 118 3.78 26.25 16.10
N LEU A 119 2.69 27.01 16.26
CA LEU A 119 1.33 26.49 16.24
C LEU A 119 0.94 26.02 14.84
N VAL A 120 1.15 26.86 13.83
CA VAL A 120 0.83 26.55 12.42
C VAL A 120 1.57 25.31 11.93
N GLN A 121 2.88 25.21 12.17
CA GLN A 121 3.73 24.10 11.72
C GLN A 121 3.34 22.79 12.40
N TYR A 122 3.02 22.78 13.70
CA TYR A 122 2.54 21.56 14.35
C TYR A 122 1.10 21.24 13.95
N THR A 123 0.22 22.22 13.75
CA THR A 123 -1.10 21.97 13.15
C THR A 123 -0.97 21.37 11.75
N LEU A 124 -0.02 21.84 10.93
CA LEU A 124 0.29 21.28 9.62
C LEU A 124 0.90 19.88 9.70
N LEU A 125 1.81 19.59 10.65
CA LEU A 125 2.40 18.26 10.79
C LEU A 125 1.39 17.25 11.32
N CYS A 126 0.68 17.56 12.41
CA CYS A 126 -0.45 16.76 12.92
C CYS A 126 -1.55 16.60 11.87
N GLY A 127 -1.80 17.66 11.10
CA GLY A 127 -2.77 17.69 10.01
C GLY A 127 -2.34 16.86 8.80
N ALA A 128 -1.08 16.92 8.37
CA ALA A 128 -0.51 16.06 7.34
C ALA A 128 -0.49 14.60 7.80
N MET A 129 -0.32 14.33 9.09
CA MET A 129 -0.49 13.00 9.66
C MET A 129 -1.94 12.51 9.55
N VAL A 130 -2.95 13.36 9.82
CA VAL A 130 -4.37 13.09 9.52
C VAL A 130 -4.61 12.93 8.01
N GLY A 131 -4.02 13.79 7.17
CA GLY A 131 -4.17 13.81 5.72
C GLY A 131 -3.52 12.62 5.01
N TYR A 132 -2.37 12.14 5.47
CA TYR A 132 -1.76 10.88 5.06
C TYR A 132 -2.60 9.71 5.56
N THR A 133 -3.11 9.80 6.79
CA THR A 133 -4.08 8.83 7.36
C THR A 133 -5.39 8.78 6.56
N ILE A 134 -5.74 9.85 5.85
CA ILE A 134 -6.90 9.95 4.96
C ILE A 134 -6.54 9.49 3.53
N THR A 135 -5.54 10.07 2.88
CA THR A 135 -5.09 9.75 1.51
C THR A 135 -4.86 8.26 1.33
N ALA A 136 -4.04 7.68 2.21
CA ALA A 136 -3.74 6.26 2.23
C ALA A 136 -4.77 5.48 3.08
N SER A 137 -6.01 5.99 3.13
CA SER A 137 -7.27 5.27 3.31
C SER A 137 -8.18 5.35 2.08
N ILE A 138 -7.98 6.34 1.20
CA ILE A 138 -8.81 6.62 0.01
C ILE A 138 -8.23 5.97 -1.21
N SER A 139 -6.92 6.08 -1.38
CA SER A 139 -6.13 5.11 -2.14
C SER A 139 -6.48 3.69 -1.66
N MET A 140 -6.93 3.54 -0.40
CA MET A 140 -7.44 2.31 0.19
C MET A 140 -8.90 1.99 -0.20
N VAL A 141 -9.85 2.92 -0.25
CA VAL A 141 -11.14 2.61 -0.92
C VAL A 141 -10.98 2.44 -2.46
N ALA A 142 -9.98 3.06 -3.08
CA ALA A 142 -9.45 2.76 -4.41
C ALA A 142 -8.45 1.61 -4.45
N ILE A 143 -8.32 0.87 -3.35
CA ILE A 143 -8.03 -0.56 -3.33
C ILE A 143 -9.13 -1.25 -2.48
N SER A 144 -10.36 -0.78 -2.69
CA SER A 144 -11.57 -1.60 -2.55
C SER A 144 -12.50 -1.59 -3.79
N LYS A 145 -12.60 -0.53 -4.62
CA LYS A 145 -13.48 -0.38 -5.82
C LYS A 145 -13.08 -0.97 -7.23
N SER A 146 -12.05 -1.80 -7.46
CA SER A 146 -11.95 -2.77 -8.61
C SER A 146 -11.99 -4.27 -8.25
N ASN A 147 -11.34 -4.68 -7.16
CA ASN A 147 -11.87 -5.73 -6.28
C ASN A 147 -13.40 -5.53 -6.17
N CYS A 148 -13.90 -4.29 -6.14
CA CYS A 148 -15.29 -3.90 -6.33
C CYS A 148 -15.59 -3.06 -7.62
N TYR A 149 -15.03 -3.40 -8.81
CA TYR A 149 -15.68 -3.23 -10.13
C TYR A 149 -15.21 -4.14 -11.29
N HIS A 150 -14.02 -4.74 -11.25
CA HIS A 150 -13.67 -5.85 -12.16
C HIS A 150 -14.62 -7.02 -12.04
N LYS A 151 -14.85 -7.35 -10.78
CA LYS A 151 -14.91 -8.73 -10.38
C LYS A 151 -16.37 -9.30 -10.44
N GLU A 152 -17.41 -8.64 -9.89
CA GLU A 152 -18.84 -8.72 -10.29
C GLU A 152 -19.27 -7.51 -11.19
N GLY A 153 -18.32 -6.66 -11.59
CA GLY A 153 -18.49 -5.93 -12.84
C GLY A 153 -19.12 -4.57 -12.65
N HIS A 154 -19.01 -3.76 -13.70
CA HIS A 154 -19.32 -2.33 -13.76
C HIS A 154 -20.82 -1.97 -13.56
N LYS A 155 -21.60 -2.87 -12.97
CA LYS A 155 -23.03 -2.75 -12.61
C LYS A 155 -23.38 -3.30 -11.21
N ALA A 156 -22.42 -3.85 -10.44
CA ALA A 156 -22.68 -4.38 -9.11
C ALA A 156 -22.35 -3.35 -7.99
N PRO A 157 -23.18 -3.21 -6.95
CA PRO A 157 -23.18 -2.01 -6.08
C PRO A 157 -22.03 -2.00 -5.08
N CYS A 158 -20.96 -1.29 -5.43
CA CYS A 158 -19.66 -1.51 -4.79
C CYS A 158 -19.15 -0.39 -3.90
N LYS A 159 -19.60 -0.47 -2.64
CA LYS A 159 -19.71 0.65 -1.73
C LYS A 159 -19.04 0.27 -0.41
N TYR A 160 -17.96 0.98 -0.05
CA TYR A 160 -17.19 0.71 1.17
C TYR A 160 -17.05 1.94 2.04
N SER A 161 -17.20 1.75 3.35
CA SER A 161 -16.93 2.81 4.31
C SER A 161 -15.43 3.00 4.45
N TYR A 162 -14.93 4.22 4.29
CA TYR A 162 -13.56 4.55 4.63
C TYR A 162 -13.21 4.17 6.06
N ASN A 163 -14.13 4.16 7.03
CA ASN A 163 -13.81 4.16 8.46
C ASN A 163 -13.04 2.98 9.06
N PRO A 164 -13.35 1.70 8.77
CA PRO A 164 -12.48 0.59 9.17
C PRO A 164 -11.06 0.89 8.70
N TYR A 165 -10.97 1.52 7.54
CA TYR A 165 -9.74 1.94 6.93
C TYR A 165 -9.24 3.26 7.55
N MET A 166 -9.99 4.33 7.84
CA MET A 166 -9.42 5.54 8.43
C MET A 166 -8.90 5.34 9.85
N MET A 167 -9.46 4.37 10.58
CA MET A 167 -8.92 3.76 11.80
C MET A 167 -7.43 3.37 11.59
N ALA A 168 -7.05 2.95 10.41
CA ALA A 168 -6.08 1.88 10.27
C ALA A 168 -4.58 2.27 10.28
N LEU A 169 -3.90 2.70 9.19
CA LEU A 169 -2.52 3.27 9.03
C LEU A 169 -1.89 3.63 10.37
N GLY A 170 -2.54 4.52 11.12
CA GLY A 170 -2.60 4.53 12.58
C GLY A 170 -1.68 3.55 13.31
N ILE A 171 -2.05 2.27 13.48
CA ILE A 171 -1.30 1.27 14.32
C ILE A 171 0.14 1.13 13.95
N VAL A 172 0.32 1.23 12.65
CA VAL A 172 1.62 1.13 12.10
C VAL A 172 2.35 2.40 12.42
N GLU A 173 1.69 3.53 12.31
CA GLU A 173 2.26 4.81 12.66
C GLU A 173 2.75 4.89 14.10
N ILE A 174 2.20 4.33 15.20
CA ILE A 174 2.91 4.49 16.50
C ILE A 174 4.06 3.53 16.65
N LEU A 175 3.95 2.22 16.44
CA LEU A 175 5.21 1.48 16.57
C LEU A 175 6.20 1.80 15.42
N LEU A 176 5.77 2.41 14.29
CA LEU A 176 6.66 3.06 13.32
C LEU A 176 7.32 4.23 13.99
N SER A 177 6.50 5.06 14.64
CA SER A 177 6.91 6.10 15.59
C SER A 177 7.70 5.53 16.76
N GLN A 178 8.07 4.24 16.70
CA GLN A 178 8.83 3.53 17.70
C GLN A 178 10.12 2.76 17.24
N ILE A 179 10.97 3.19 16.27
CA ILE A 179 12.42 2.76 16.17
C ILE A 179 13.41 3.95 15.97
N PRO A 180 14.17 4.44 16.95
CA PRO A 180 14.46 6.63 16.92
C PRO A 180 15.42 7.07 15.87
N ASN A 181 16.51 6.34 15.82
CA ASN A 181 17.77 6.97 15.51
C ASN A 181 17.85 7.17 14.00
N PHE A 182 17.64 8.41 13.57
CA PHE A 182 17.44 8.82 12.19
C PHE A 182 18.64 8.50 11.26
N HIS A 183 19.80 8.12 11.82
CA HIS A 183 20.91 7.57 11.05
C HIS A 183 20.74 6.10 10.66
N LYS A 184 19.93 5.30 11.37
CA LYS A 184 19.55 3.92 10.96
C LYS A 184 18.55 3.92 9.78
N LEU A 185 18.26 5.10 9.24
CA LEU A 185 17.05 5.46 8.52
C LEU A 185 17.33 6.28 7.23
N SER A 186 18.57 6.32 6.75
CA SER A 186 18.86 6.84 5.41
C SER A 186 18.13 6.05 4.31
N TRP A 187 18.12 4.72 4.43
CA TRP A 187 17.38 3.81 3.53
C TRP A 187 15.86 4.03 3.50
N LEU A 188 15.30 4.78 4.46
CA LEU A 188 13.88 5.15 4.41
C LEU A 188 13.66 6.12 3.24
N SER A 189 14.37 7.25 3.23
CA SER A 189 14.23 8.29 2.19
C SER A 189 14.71 7.84 0.81
N THR A 190 15.70 6.93 0.73
CA THR A 190 16.20 6.42 -0.56
C THR A 190 15.17 5.58 -1.28
N ILE A 191 14.62 4.57 -0.60
CA ILE A 191 13.50 3.85 -1.19
C ILE A 191 12.34 4.83 -1.37
N ALA A 192 12.22 5.86 -0.50
CA ALA A 192 11.14 6.81 -0.64
C ALA A 192 11.04 7.50 -1.99
N ALA A 193 12.10 8.20 -2.39
CA ALA A 193 12.19 8.77 -3.72
C ALA A 193 12.00 7.73 -4.84
N SER A 194 12.69 6.58 -4.77
CA SER A 194 12.69 5.58 -5.87
C SER A 194 11.31 5.06 -6.21
N MET A 195 10.44 5.10 -5.20
CA MET A 195 9.14 4.52 -5.22
C MET A 195 8.19 5.77 -5.44
N SER A 196 8.34 6.95 -4.80
CA SER A 196 7.43 8.09 -5.11
C SER A 196 7.46 8.56 -6.57
N PHE A 197 8.63 8.46 -7.22
CA PHE A 197 8.77 8.68 -8.66
C PHE A 197 7.91 7.80 -9.53
N SER A 198 7.73 6.54 -9.15
CA SER A 198 6.97 5.63 -10.00
C SER A 198 5.49 5.96 -9.98
N TYR A 199 4.92 6.74 -9.02
CA TYR A 199 3.47 6.93 -9.05
C TYR A 199 3.02 7.83 -10.15
N ALA A 200 3.61 9.00 -10.17
CA ALA A 200 3.53 9.80 -11.35
C ALA A 200 4.08 9.06 -12.58
N GLY A 201 5.26 8.43 -12.46
CA GLY A 201 5.97 7.73 -13.53
C GLY A 201 5.09 6.81 -14.35
N ILE A 202 4.40 5.91 -13.66
CA ILE A 202 3.49 4.96 -14.28
C ILE A 202 2.12 5.62 -14.45
N GLY A 203 1.68 6.47 -13.51
CA GLY A 203 0.42 7.21 -13.55
C GLY A 203 0.15 7.88 -14.89
N MET A 204 1.10 8.70 -15.32
CA MET A 204 1.14 9.34 -16.64
C MET A 204 0.95 8.34 -17.79
N GLY A 205 1.42 7.11 -17.64
CA GLY A 205 1.40 6.03 -18.62
C GLY A 205 0.02 5.44 -18.93
N LEU A 206 -0.92 5.35 -17.99
CA LEU A 206 -2.28 4.88 -18.29
C LEU A 206 -3.11 6.05 -18.80
N SER A 207 -2.79 7.27 -18.34
CA SER A 207 -3.46 8.47 -18.81
C SER A 207 -3.20 8.57 -20.30
N PHE A 208 -1.92 8.42 -20.66
CA PHE A 208 -1.45 8.24 -22.02
C PHE A 208 -2.10 7.02 -22.70
N ALA A 209 -2.10 5.82 -22.11
CA ALA A 209 -2.68 4.63 -22.74
C ALA A 209 -4.17 4.79 -23.09
N LYS A 210 -4.96 5.47 -22.24
CA LYS A 210 -6.40 5.67 -22.46
C LYS A 210 -6.73 6.91 -23.33
N ILE A 211 -5.85 7.91 -23.37
CA ILE A 211 -5.88 8.96 -24.41
C ILE A 211 -5.59 8.32 -25.78
N VAL A 212 -4.52 7.51 -25.87
CA VAL A 212 -4.09 6.85 -27.11
C VAL A 212 -5.06 5.75 -27.56
N SER A 213 -5.80 5.12 -26.64
CA SER A 213 -6.92 4.24 -27.00
C SER A 213 -8.14 4.99 -27.56
N GLY A 214 -8.09 6.31 -27.72
CA GLY A 214 -9.13 7.12 -28.38
C GLY A 214 -10.41 7.30 -27.58
N HIS A 215 -10.44 6.90 -26.30
CA HIS A 215 -11.62 7.00 -25.44
C HIS A 215 -11.56 8.22 -24.48
N GLY A 216 -10.48 9.01 -24.48
CA GLY A 216 -10.25 10.08 -23.51
C GLY A 216 -11.38 11.12 -23.41
N GLU A 217 -11.73 11.50 -22.19
CA GLU A 217 -13.07 12.01 -21.87
C GLU A 217 -13.27 13.53 -21.99
N LYS A 218 -14.55 13.96 -21.99
CA LYS A 218 -14.94 15.37 -22.16
C LYS A 218 -14.32 16.29 -21.10
N THR A 219 -13.29 17.01 -21.50
CA THR A 219 -12.72 18.17 -20.78
C THR A 219 -13.31 19.49 -21.29
N THR A 220 -13.13 20.58 -20.54
CA THR A 220 -13.56 21.93 -20.91
C THR A 220 -12.53 22.98 -20.49
N LEU A 221 -12.59 24.17 -21.10
CA LEU A 221 -11.68 25.27 -20.77
C LEU A 221 -11.87 25.81 -19.34
N THR A 222 -13.04 25.58 -18.74
CA THR A 222 -13.48 26.16 -17.46
C THR A 222 -13.95 25.12 -16.44
N GLY A 223 -13.67 23.82 -16.67
CA GLY A 223 -13.98 22.72 -15.75
C GLY A 223 -15.46 22.35 -15.73
N VAL A 224 -15.86 21.56 -14.72
CA VAL A 224 -17.24 21.05 -14.49
C VAL A 224 -18.30 22.10 -14.87
N GLU A 225 -19.20 21.77 -15.78
CA GLU A 225 -20.24 22.69 -16.26
C GLU A 225 -21.39 22.79 -15.23
N ILE A 226 -22.13 23.91 -15.25
CA ILE A 226 -23.30 24.13 -14.38
C ILE A 226 -24.50 23.43 -15.03
N GLY A 227 -25.28 22.69 -14.24
CA GLY A 227 -26.38 21.86 -14.73
C GLY A 227 -27.45 21.61 -13.65
N LEU A 228 -28.37 20.68 -13.91
CA LEU A 228 -29.46 20.33 -12.99
C LEU A 228 -28.94 19.90 -11.61
N ASP A 229 -27.80 19.19 -11.59
CA ASP A 229 -27.25 18.53 -10.40
C ASP A 229 -26.10 19.31 -9.73
N LEU A 230 -25.77 20.52 -10.24
CA LEU A 230 -24.70 21.35 -9.70
C LEU A 230 -25.00 22.85 -9.85
N THR A 231 -25.21 23.52 -8.72
CA THR A 231 -25.44 24.97 -8.71
C THR A 231 -24.14 25.76 -8.92
N ALA A 232 -24.27 27.04 -9.32
CA ALA A 232 -23.14 27.96 -9.40
C ALA A 232 -22.41 28.16 -8.05
N ALA A 233 -23.12 28.03 -6.92
CA ALA A 233 -22.52 28.09 -5.59
C ALA A 233 -21.65 26.85 -5.31
N ASP A 234 -22.16 25.65 -5.60
CA ASP A 234 -21.43 24.39 -5.39
C ASP A 234 -20.19 24.30 -6.29
N LYS A 235 -20.28 24.75 -7.55
CA LYS A 235 -19.09 24.91 -8.41
C LYS A 235 -18.06 25.86 -7.78
N THR A 236 -18.50 26.98 -7.20
CA THR A 236 -17.60 27.96 -6.56
C THR A 236 -16.88 27.37 -5.34
N TRP A 237 -17.58 26.61 -4.49
CA TRP A 237 -16.95 25.95 -3.34
C TRP A 237 -15.93 24.88 -3.76
N ARG A 238 -16.24 24.08 -4.80
CA ARG A 238 -15.30 23.10 -5.39
C ARG A 238 -14.08 23.77 -6.01
N ILE A 239 -14.24 24.92 -6.67
CA ILE A 239 -13.12 25.72 -7.20
C ILE A 239 -12.17 26.18 -6.09
N PHE A 240 -12.71 26.70 -4.98
CA PHE A 240 -11.88 27.12 -3.84
C PHE A 240 -11.13 25.95 -3.20
N GLN A 241 -11.80 24.81 -3.07
CA GLN A 241 -11.20 23.57 -2.59
C GLN A 241 -10.11 23.03 -3.54
N ALA A 242 -10.28 23.14 -4.86
CA ALA A 242 -9.25 22.82 -5.86
C ALA A 242 -8.00 23.69 -5.72
N ILE A 243 -8.17 25.00 -5.51
CA ILE A 243 -7.07 25.93 -5.21
C ILE A 243 -6.30 25.45 -3.97
N GLY A 244 -7.01 25.05 -2.90
CA GLY A 244 -6.38 24.50 -1.69
C GLY A 244 -5.57 23.23 -1.94
N ASN A 245 -6.12 22.26 -2.66
CA ASN A 245 -5.43 21.01 -3.02
C ASN A 245 -4.11 21.26 -3.77
N MET A 246 -4.14 22.18 -4.74
CA MET A 246 -2.97 22.52 -5.55
C MET A 246 -1.95 23.33 -4.74
N ALA A 247 -2.41 24.18 -3.82
CA ALA A 247 -1.56 24.85 -2.84
C ALA A 247 -0.86 23.86 -1.87
N PHE A 248 -1.54 22.78 -1.48
CA PHE A 248 -0.93 21.69 -0.70
C PHE A 248 0.18 21.00 -1.50
N ALA A 249 -0.07 20.66 -2.78
CA ALA A 249 0.91 20.00 -3.63
C ALA A 249 2.22 20.80 -3.80
N CYS A 250 2.17 22.13 -3.86
CA CYS A 250 3.36 22.98 -3.98
C CYS A 250 4.06 23.29 -2.65
N SER A 251 3.52 22.87 -1.49
CA SER A 251 4.00 23.29 -0.17
C SER A 251 5.06 22.37 0.45
N TYR A 252 6.31 22.80 0.49
CA TYR A 252 7.42 22.09 1.16
C TYR A 252 8.27 22.95 2.12
N ALA A 253 7.98 24.25 2.24
CA ALA A 253 8.73 25.18 3.09
C ALA A 253 8.83 24.76 4.57
N ALA A 254 7.84 24.00 5.06
CA ALA A 254 7.73 23.53 6.44
C ALA A 254 8.83 22.56 6.92
N ILE A 255 9.68 22.07 6.01
CA ILE A 255 10.87 21.26 6.34
C ILE A 255 12.15 21.74 5.63
N LEU A 256 12.13 22.91 4.98
CA LEU A 256 13.22 23.27 4.06
C LEU A 256 14.54 23.50 4.82
N ILE A 257 14.53 24.33 5.87
CA ILE A 257 15.74 24.67 6.65
C ILE A 257 16.33 23.44 7.36
N GLU A 258 15.49 22.47 7.69
CA GLU A 258 15.85 21.16 8.23
C GLU A 258 16.64 20.30 7.23
N ILE A 259 16.52 20.55 5.90
CA ILE A 259 17.40 19.97 4.87
C ILE A 259 18.73 20.76 4.84
N GLN A 260 19.79 20.13 5.33
CA GLN A 260 21.12 20.74 5.50
C GLN A 260 22.09 20.28 4.41
N SER A 261 22.86 21.21 3.85
CA SER A 261 23.84 20.99 2.79
C SER A 261 25.25 21.46 3.17
N SER A 262 26.24 21.12 2.34
CA SER A 262 27.59 21.68 2.43
C SER A 262 27.60 23.18 2.08
N PRO A 263 28.43 24.02 2.73
CA PRO A 263 28.60 25.42 2.34
C PRO A 263 29.04 25.60 0.87
N PRO A 264 28.61 26.67 0.19
CA PRO A 264 27.63 27.68 0.61
C PRO A 264 26.17 27.19 0.49
N GLU A 265 25.48 27.12 1.62
CA GLU A 265 24.14 26.50 1.74
C GLU A 265 23.11 27.21 0.88
N GLN A 266 23.16 28.55 0.85
CA GLN A 266 22.23 29.38 0.07
C GLN A 266 22.29 29.04 -1.43
N GLU A 267 23.47 28.73 -1.98
CA GLU A 267 23.56 28.35 -3.39
C GLU A 267 23.12 26.91 -3.62
N VAL A 268 23.60 25.98 -2.79
CA VAL A 268 23.27 24.55 -2.93
C VAL A 268 21.77 24.34 -2.79
N MET A 269 21.12 25.01 -1.82
CA MET A 269 19.68 24.94 -1.61
C MET A 269 18.89 25.74 -2.67
N LYS A 270 19.35 26.89 -3.17
CA LYS A 270 18.68 27.54 -4.32
C LYS A 270 18.74 26.67 -5.57
N LYS A 271 19.90 26.10 -5.91
CA LYS A 271 20.07 25.16 -7.03
C LYS A 271 19.22 23.90 -6.87
N ALA A 272 19.18 23.34 -5.65
CA ALA A 272 18.36 22.17 -5.34
C ALA A 272 16.84 22.47 -5.36
N ASN A 273 16.40 23.63 -4.86
CA ASN A 273 15.01 24.08 -4.97
C ASN A 273 14.58 24.24 -6.43
N THR A 274 15.42 24.85 -7.29
CA THR A 274 15.11 24.96 -8.73
C THR A 274 14.96 23.60 -9.39
N ILE A 275 15.91 22.68 -9.17
CA ILE A 275 15.84 21.33 -9.74
C ILE A 275 14.61 20.58 -9.20
N ALA A 276 14.41 20.55 -7.89
CA ALA A 276 13.34 19.80 -7.25
C ALA A 276 11.95 20.33 -7.62
N THR A 277 11.75 21.65 -7.59
CA THR A 277 10.47 22.27 -7.95
C THR A 277 10.21 22.16 -9.44
N PHE A 278 11.23 22.26 -10.31
CA PHE A 278 11.05 22.00 -11.74
C PHE A 278 10.66 20.54 -11.99
N THR A 279 11.42 19.57 -11.47
CA THR A 279 11.12 18.14 -11.61
C THR A 279 9.72 17.80 -11.08
N ALA A 280 9.36 18.28 -9.89
CA ALA A 280 8.02 18.11 -9.35
C ALA A 280 6.95 18.79 -10.21
N THR A 281 7.19 19.99 -10.73
CA THR A 281 6.19 20.71 -11.55
C THR A 281 5.99 20.05 -12.91
N THR A 282 7.04 19.53 -13.55
CA THR A 282 6.90 18.69 -14.75
C THR A 282 6.07 17.45 -14.45
N LEU A 283 6.38 16.76 -13.36
CA LEU A 283 5.68 15.57 -12.89
C LEU A 283 4.20 15.85 -12.57
N TYR A 284 3.93 17.00 -11.95
CA TYR A 284 2.61 17.51 -11.57
C TYR A 284 1.78 17.92 -12.77
N LEU A 285 2.38 18.60 -13.76
CA LEU A 285 1.73 18.93 -15.02
C LEU A 285 1.45 17.66 -15.82
N MET A 286 2.37 16.69 -15.89
CA MET A 286 2.11 15.44 -16.59
C MET A 286 1.00 14.62 -15.90
N CYS A 287 1.02 14.49 -14.57
CA CYS A 287 -0.07 13.83 -13.85
C CYS A 287 -1.39 14.58 -13.99
N GLY A 288 -1.41 15.87 -13.64
CA GLY A 288 -2.62 16.69 -13.71
C GLY A 288 -3.20 16.78 -15.11
N CYS A 289 -2.39 17.14 -16.12
CA CYS A 289 -2.86 17.34 -17.49
C CYS A 289 -3.19 16.02 -18.19
N LEU A 290 -2.33 14.99 -18.14
CA LEU A 290 -2.71 13.71 -18.76
C LEU A 290 -3.87 13.09 -17.99
N GLY A 291 -3.85 13.15 -16.66
CA GLY A 291 -4.95 12.72 -15.80
C GLY A 291 -6.28 13.38 -16.16
N TYR A 292 -6.31 14.70 -16.36
CA TYR A 292 -7.50 15.46 -16.75
C TYR A 292 -7.91 15.25 -18.22
N ALA A 293 -6.97 15.29 -19.18
CA ALA A 293 -7.22 14.99 -20.60
C ALA A 293 -7.85 13.61 -20.80
N ALA A 294 -7.55 12.69 -19.89
CA ALA A 294 -8.12 11.37 -19.88
C ALA A 294 -9.43 11.32 -19.04
N LEU A 295 -9.49 11.91 -17.84
CA LEU A 295 -10.65 11.85 -16.91
C LEU A 295 -11.87 12.68 -17.37
N GLY A 296 -11.65 13.73 -18.15
CA GLY A 296 -12.67 14.74 -18.38
C GLY A 296 -13.03 15.49 -17.09
N ASN A 297 -14.17 16.17 -17.11
CA ASN A 297 -14.65 16.99 -15.98
C ASN A 297 -15.01 16.21 -14.72
N HIS A 298 -15.13 14.87 -14.79
CA HIS A 298 -15.47 14.01 -13.66
C HIS A 298 -14.24 13.45 -12.94
N ALA A 299 -13.06 14.04 -13.18
CA ALA A 299 -11.79 13.66 -12.57
C ALA A 299 -11.88 13.54 -11.05
N GLN A 300 -11.50 12.40 -10.47
CA GLN A 300 -11.68 12.12 -9.05
C GLN A 300 -10.52 12.64 -8.17
N GLY A 301 -10.85 12.88 -6.88
CA GLY A 301 -9.98 13.54 -5.90
C GLY A 301 -8.59 12.92 -5.79
N ASN A 302 -8.47 11.60 -5.76
CA ASN A 302 -7.21 10.95 -6.08
C ASN A 302 -7.25 10.66 -7.58
N ILE A 303 -6.27 11.14 -8.35
CA ILE A 303 -6.08 10.77 -9.75
C ILE A 303 -6.28 9.26 -9.91
N LEU A 304 -5.70 8.44 -9.03
CA LEU A 304 -5.79 6.98 -9.13
C LEU A 304 -7.17 6.37 -8.86
N THR A 305 -8.11 7.06 -8.20
CA THR A 305 -9.48 6.55 -8.05
C THR A 305 -10.28 6.68 -9.35
N GLY A 306 -9.80 7.47 -10.32
CA GLY A 306 -10.50 7.78 -11.56
C GLY A 306 -10.29 6.79 -12.71
N PHE A 307 -9.40 5.79 -12.62
CA PHE A 307 -8.97 4.99 -13.79
C PHE A 307 -10.07 4.26 -14.60
N GLY A 308 -11.34 4.17 -14.18
CA GLY A 308 -11.77 3.94 -12.81
C GLY A 308 -11.06 2.69 -12.35
N PHE A 309 -11.71 1.58 -12.66
CA PHE A 309 -11.34 0.28 -12.17
C PHE A 309 -11.16 -0.70 -13.35
N TYR A 310 -10.53 -0.16 -14.42
CA TYR A 310 -10.50 -0.61 -15.82
C TYR A 310 -9.10 -0.47 -16.50
N GLU A 311 -9.07 -0.60 -17.83
CA GLU A 311 -7.99 -1.04 -18.73
C GLU A 311 -6.71 -0.20 -18.86
N PRO A 312 -5.49 -0.74 -18.57
CA PRO A 312 -5.12 -1.95 -17.80
C PRO A 312 -4.75 -1.71 -16.33
N PHE A 313 -5.06 -2.66 -15.43
CA PHE A 313 -5.39 -2.25 -14.07
C PHE A 313 -4.43 -2.46 -12.90
N TRP A 314 -3.39 -3.30 -12.88
CA TRP A 314 -2.63 -3.47 -11.59
C TRP A 314 -1.52 -2.50 -11.40
N LEU A 315 -1.03 -2.02 -12.53
CA LEU A 315 -0.77 -0.62 -12.72
C LEU A 315 -1.56 0.36 -11.81
N ILE A 316 -2.86 0.24 -11.52
CA ILE A 316 -3.67 1.12 -10.61
C ILE A 316 -3.54 0.72 -9.12
N ASP A 317 -2.66 -0.24 -8.80
CA ASP A 317 -3.00 -1.18 -7.74
C ASP A 317 -1.87 -1.73 -6.90
N LEU A 318 -0.86 -2.24 -7.57
CA LEU A 318 0.51 -1.99 -7.21
C LEU A 318 0.63 -0.50 -6.84
N ALA A 319 -0.03 0.40 -7.60
CA ALA A 319 -0.14 1.84 -7.36
C ALA A 319 -0.47 2.26 -5.97
N ASN A 320 -1.70 1.97 -5.56
CA ASN A 320 -2.22 2.51 -4.34
C ASN A 320 -1.56 1.68 -3.19
N PHE A 321 -1.17 0.40 -3.41
CA PHE A 321 -0.16 -0.35 -2.62
C PHE A 321 1.16 0.35 -2.44
N PHE A 322 1.46 1.25 -3.33
CA PHE A 322 2.66 2.00 -3.32
C PHE A 322 2.40 3.50 -2.85
N ILE A 323 1.12 3.95 -2.72
CA ILE A 323 0.56 5.18 -2.03
C ILE A 323 0.10 5.10 -0.51
N VAL A 324 -0.18 3.93 0.10
CA VAL A 324 0.19 3.49 1.54
C VAL A 324 1.70 3.18 2.19
N VAL A 325 3.86 2.99 1.28
CA VAL A 325 5.32 3.01 1.41
C VAL A 325 5.69 4.52 1.53
N HIS A 326 5.24 5.47 0.68
CA HIS A 326 5.38 6.94 0.88
C HIS A 326 4.78 7.62 2.11
N LEU A 327 3.48 7.92 2.11
CA LEU A 327 2.69 8.32 3.29
C LEU A 327 3.09 7.68 4.67
N LEU A 328 3.10 6.36 5.02
CA LEU A 328 3.79 5.87 6.26
C LEU A 328 5.34 5.86 6.23
N GLY A 329 5.91 6.91 5.68
CA GLY A 329 7.01 7.48 6.40
C GLY A 329 7.53 8.81 5.91
N ALA A 330 6.90 9.41 4.90
CA ALA A 330 6.60 10.83 4.96
C ALA A 330 6.00 11.16 6.35
N TYR A 331 4.95 10.45 6.79
CA TYR A 331 4.36 10.57 8.13
C TYR A 331 5.41 10.50 9.23
N GLN A 332 6.33 9.54 9.16
CA GLN A 332 7.32 9.25 10.21
C GLN A 332 8.46 10.25 10.27
N VAL A 333 8.92 10.69 9.10
CA VAL A 333 9.80 11.85 8.94
C VAL A 333 9.13 13.10 9.53
N LEU A 334 7.84 13.31 9.24
CA LEU A 334 7.04 14.42 9.79
C LEU A 334 6.64 14.21 11.27
N ALA A 335 6.72 12.99 11.81
CA ALA A 335 6.35 12.66 13.17
C ALA A 335 7.45 12.99 14.19
N GLN A 336 8.72 12.78 13.83
CA GLN A 336 9.84 13.00 14.75
C GLN A 336 9.92 14.43 15.27
N PRO A 337 9.69 15.50 14.47
CA PRO A 337 9.61 16.86 14.97
C PRO A 337 8.54 17.05 16.06
N VAL A 338 7.37 16.40 15.93
CA VAL A 338 6.29 16.49 16.92
C VAL A 338 6.65 15.75 18.21
N PHE A 339 7.21 14.54 18.09
CA PHE A 339 7.59 13.74 19.27
C PHE A 339 8.79 14.31 20.02
N GLY A 340 9.88 14.64 19.31
CA GLY A 340 11.12 15.12 19.91
C GLY A 340 10.90 16.41 20.71
N VAL A 341 9.96 17.25 20.30
CA VAL A 341 9.60 18.49 21.01
C VAL A 341 8.83 18.21 22.30
N VAL A 342 7.88 17.27 22.29
CA VAL A 342 7.12 16.91 23.51
C VAL A 342 7.97 16.08 24.48
N GLU A 343 8.85 15.22 23.98
CA GLU A 343 9.82 14.47 24.80
C GLU A 343 10.90 15.38 25.40
N SER A 344 11.48 16.29 24.61
CA SER A 344 12.42 17.30 25.13
C SER A 344 11.75 18.19 26.17
N TRP A 345 10.52 18.65 25.92
CA TRP A 345 9.75 19.41 26.90
C TRP A 345 9.49 18.63 28.18
N ALA A 346 9.04 17.37 28.10
CA ALA A 346 8.75 16.55 29.26
C ALA A 346 10.01 16.24 30.09
N GLY A 347 11.12 15.88 29.45
CA GLY A 347 12.41 15.62 30.11
C GLY A 347 12.91 16.85 30.87
N ASN A 348 12.87 18.02 30.23
CA ASN A 348 13.24 19.29 30.85
C ASN A 348 12.26 19.73 31.96
N ARG A 349 10.97 19.41 31.83
CA ARG A 349 9.92 19.82 32.78
C ARG A 349 9.89 18.97 34.07
N TRP A 350 10.39 17.74 34.00
CA TRP A 350 10.43 16.77 35.10
C TRP A 350 11.76 15.98 35.13
N PRO A 351 12.94 16.64 35.27
CA PRO A 351 14.25 16.00 35.13
C PRO A 351 14.48 14.84 36.10
N LYS A 352 13.86 14.87 37.30
CA LYS A 352 13.96 13.83 38.32
C LYS A 352 13.00 12.65 38.13
N SER A 353 12.18 12.62 37.06
CA SER A 353 11.17 11.58 36.83
C SER A 353 11.72 10.39 36.07
N LYS A 354 11.86 9.25 36.76
CA LYS A 354 12.28 7.96 36.17
C LYS A 354 11.40 7.51 35.00
N PHE A 355 10.09 7.75 35.09
CA PHE A 355 9.14 7.44 34.00
C PHE A 355 9.45 8.19 32.69
N ILE A 356 10.07 9.37 32.80
CA ILE A 356 10.33 10.29 31.67
C ILE A 356 11.77 10.21 31.19
N ASN A 357 12.74 9.89 32.07
CA ASN A 357 14.17 9.95 31.73
C ASN A 357 14.94 8.62 31.84
N ASP A 358 14.43 7.59 32.54
CA ASP A 358 15.16 6.31 32.65
C ASP A 358 15.01 5.51 31.33
N GLU A 359 16.11 5.38 30.58
CA GLU A 359 16.22 4.51 29.40
C GLU A 359 16.47 3.05 29.84
N HIS A 360 15.40 2.27 29.90
CA HIS A 360 15.40 0.90 30.39
C HIS A 360 16.07 -0.05 29.37
N HIS A 361 17.31 -0.47 29.65
CA HIS A 361 18.09 -1.33 28.77
C HIS A 361 17.62 -2.80 28.82
N LEU A 362 16.85 -3.22 27.81
CA LEU A 362 16.47 -4.60 27.58
C LEU A 362 17.55 -5.31 26.76
N GLY A 363 18.27 -6.22 27.41
CA GLY A 363 19.31 -7.06 26.78
C GLY A 363 18.71 -8.25 26.03
N ILE A 364 18.62 -8.17 24.71
CA ILE A 364 18.07 -9.25 23.87
C ILE A 364 19.21 -10.11 23.30
N GLY A 365 19.51 -11.21 24.00
CA GLY A 365 20.41 -12.28 23.53
C GLY A 365 21.90 -12.10 23.87
N LYS A 366 22.68 -13.18 23.67
CA LYS A 366 24.09 -13.34 24.11
C LYS A 366 25.12 -12.34 23.55
N ASN A 367 24.72 -11.43 22.66
CA ASN A 367 25.63 -10.49 21.96
C ASN A 367 25.48 -9.02 22.42
N ASN A 368 24.90 -8.77 23.60
CA ASN A 368 24.84 -7.44 24.26
C ASN A 368 24.36 -6.27 23.37
N SER A 369 23.47 -6.53 22.42
CA SER A 369 22.78 -5.48 21.65
C SER A 369 21.77 -4.78 22.56
N LYS A 370 22.22 -3.73 23.26
CA LYS A 370 21.41 -2.94 24.18
C LYS A 370 20.27 -2.25 23.42
N PHE A 371 19.03 -2.66 23.67
CA PHE A 371 17.86 -1.88 23.27
C PHE A 371 17.34 -1.07 24.47
N SER A 372 16.95 0.20 24.30
CA SER A 372 16.53 1.07 25.41
C SER A 372 15.10 1.60 25.28
N VAL A 373 14.30 1.38 26.33
CA VAL A 373 12.88 1.76 26.37
C VAL A 373 12.68 2.92 27.33
N ASN A 374 11.94 3.92 26.88
CA ASN A 374 11.47 5.00 27.73
C ASN A 374 9.93 4.92 27.84
N PHE A 375 9.39 4.84 29.06
CA PHE A 375 7.96 4.61 29.27
C PHE A 375 7.10 5.81 28.87
N PHE A 376 7.57 7.05 29.11
CA PHE A 376 6.92 8.25 28.60
C PHE A 376 6.88 8.25 27.07
N ARG A 377 7.99 7.98 26.37
CA ARG A 377 8.06 7.84 24.90
C ARG A 377 7.08 6.78 24.39
N LEU A 378 7.00 5.63 25.07
CA LEU A 378 6.06 4.58 24.71
C LEU A 378 4.60 5.07 24.77
N ILE A 379 4.21 5.75 25.85
CA ILE A 379 2.82 6.17 26.11
C ILE A 379 2.43 7.45 25.37
N TRP A 380 3.27 8.49 25.34
CA TRP A 380 2.95 9.75 24.65
C TRP A 380 2.72 9.53 23.17
N ARG A 381 3.66 8.89 22.48
CA ARG A 381 3.51 8.60 21.05
C ARG A 381 2.27 7.74 20.81
N THR A 382 1.96 6.82 21.75
CA THR A 382 0.76 5.95 21.79
C THR A 382 -0.57 6.70 21.91
N ALA A 383 -0.60 7.85 22.59
CA ALA A 383 -1.78 8.71 22.63
C ALA A 383 -1.90 9.54 21.34
N PHE A 384 -0.80 10.13 20.88
CA PHE A 384 -0.80 11.16 19.84
C PHE A 384 -1.38 10.70 18.49
N VAL A 385 -0.82 9.66 17.89
CA VAL A 385 -1.29 9.15 16.58
C VAL A 385 -2.65 8.45 16.72
N ALA A 386 -3.01 7.96 17.91
CA ALA A 386 -4.35 7.44 18.19
C ALA A 386 -5.41 8.54 18.09
N MET A 387 -5.06 9.76 18.52
CA MET A 387 -5.87 10.94 18.28
C MET A 387 -5.96 11.27 16.78
N ALA A 388 -4.81 11.41 16.08
CA ALA A 388 -4.81 11.69 14.63
C ALA A 388 -5.64 10.68 13.82
N THR A 389 -5.54 9.41 14.19
CA THR A 389 -6.33 8.30 13.65
C THR A 389 -7.84 8.46 13.87
N LEU A 390 -8.26 8.86 15.08
CA LEU A 390 -9.67 9.08 15.39
C LEU A 390 -10.22 10.32 14.65
N ILE A 391 -9.40 11.36 14.49
CA ILE A 391 -9.74 12.55 13.69
C ILE A 391 -10.00 12.17 12.23
N SER A 392 -9.13 11.35 11.60
CA SER A 392 -9.39 10.85 10.25
C SER A 392 -10.71 10.07 10.12
N MET A 393 -11.06 9.22 11.09
CA MET A 393 -12.35 8.49 11.10
C MET A 393 -13.58 9.40 11.28
N ALA A 394 -13.41 10.54 11.93
CA ALA A 394 -14.49 11.50 12.12
C ALA A 394 -14.72 12.35 10.86
N PHE A 395 -13.63 12.69 10.13
CA PHE A 395 -13.65 13.58 8.98
C PHE A 395 -12.98 12.93 7.75
N PRO A 396 -13.66 11.98 7.07
CA PRO A 396 -13.08 11.17 6.02
C PRO A 396 -12.96 11.86 4.65
N PHE A 397 -12.63 13.14 4.65
CA PHE A 397 -12.89 14.05 3.53
C PHE A 397 -11.58 14.45 2.85
N PHE A 398 -11.32 13.92 1.65
CA PHE A 398 -10.01 14.00 0.99
C PHE A 398 -9.60 15.41 0.59
N ASN A 399 -10.36 15.96 -0.37
CA ASN A 399 -10.09 17.25 -0.99
C ASN A 399 -10.31 18.37 0.02
N GLU A 400 -11.20 18.15 0.98
CA GLU A 400 -11.49 19.03 2.09
C GLU A 400 -10.25 19.13 2.99
N VAL A 401 -9.74 18.00 3.52
CA VAL A 401 -8.57 18.02 4.39
C VAL A 401 -7.32 18.47 3.63
N LEU A 402 -7.08 18.03 2.40
CA LEU A 402 -5.94 18.54 1.62
C LEU A 402 -6.07 20.04 1.32
N ALA A 403 -7.27 20.57 1.03
CA ALA A 403 -7.47 22.01 0.85
C ALA A 403 -7.24 22.82 2.13
N PHE A 404 -7.68 22.31 3.28
CA PHE A 404 -7.44 22.93 4.59
C PHE A 404 -5.95 22.94 4.95
N LEU A 405 -5.25 21.82 4.73
CA LEU A 405 -3.81 21.73 4.92
C LEU A 405 -3.06 22.59 3.91
N GLY A 406 -3.55 22.71 2.68
CA GLY A 406 -3.05 23.62 1.66
C GLY A 406 -3.17 25.07 2.09
N ALA A 407 -4.31 25.50 2.63
CA ALA A 407 -4.49 26.83 3.20
C ALA A 407 -3.50 27.13 4.35
N ILE A 408 -3.31 26.17 5.27
CA ILE A 408 -2.44 26.30 6.45
C ILE A 408 -0.94 26.19 6.11
N ALA A 409 -0.58 25.40 5.10
CA ALA A 409 0.79 25.33 4.61
C ALA A 409 1.14 26.53 3.73
N TYR A 410 0.32 26.79 2.72
CA TYR A 410 0.73 27.63 1.61
C TYR A 410 0.82 29.10 1.99
N TRP A 411 -0.27 29.70 2.50
CA TRP A 411 -0.18 31.10 2.90
C TRP A 411 0.74 31.31 4.11
N PRO A 412 0.55 30.66 5.28
CA PRO A 412 1.42 30.87 6.43
C PRO A 412 2.88 30.45 6.21
N MET A 413 3.12 29.17 5.86
CA MET A 413 4.47 28.57 5.87
C MET A 413 5.24 28.84 4.58
N THR A 414 4.58 28.77 3.42
CA THR A 414 5.22 28.92 2.11
C THR A 414 5.31 30.38 1.66
N VAL A 415 4.40 31.28 2.09
CA VAL A 415 4.38 32.69 1.62
C VAL A 415 4.66 33.71 2.74
N TYR A 416 3.86 33.75 3.80
CA TYR A 416 3.87 34.79 4.82
C TYR A 416 5.20 34.84 5.57
N PHE A 417 5.57 33.76 6.27
CA PHE A 417 6.78 33.76 7.10
C PHE A 417 8.09 33.91 6.29
N PRO A 418 8.27 33.33 5.09
CA PRO A 418 9.46 33.58 4.26
C PRO A 418 9.55 35.04 3.79
N MET A 419 8.44 35.65 3.37
CA MET A 419 8.44 37.04 2.90
C MET A 419 8.71 38.02 4.05
N GLU A 420 8.11 37.82 5.23
CA GLU A 420 8.33 38.68 6.40
C GLU A 420 9.78 38.57 6.91
N MET A 421 10.35 37.35 6.97
CA MET A 421 11.77 37.18 7.30
C MET A 421 12.67 37.86 6.26
N TYR A 422 12.32 37.79 4.97
CA TYR A 422 13.08 38.45 3.90
C TYR A 422 13.00 39.97 3.98
N ILE A 423 11.83 40.53 4.30
CA ILE A 423 11.62 41.97 4.54
C ILE A 423 12.51 42.46 5.68
N VAL A 424 12.62 41.72 6.78
CA VAL A 424 13.55 42.05 7.88
C VAL A 424 15.01 41.86 7.46
N ARG A 425 15.36 40.72 6.84
CA ARG A 425 16.72 40.38 6.37
C ARG A 425 17.31 41.42 5.42
N LYS A 426 16.48 42.04 4.57
CA LYS A 426 16.89 43.03 3.55
C LYS A 426 16.46 44.45 3.91
N GLU A 427 15.98 44.67 5.14
CA GLU A 427 15.55 45.97 5.68
C GLU A 427 14.59 46.74 4.73
N ILE A 428 13.65 46.02 4.11
CA ILE A 428 12.81 46.55 3.03
C ILE A 428 11.84 47.59 3.58
N LYS A 429 12.12 48.86 3.28
CA LYS A 429 11.33 50.01 3.74
C LYS A 429 9.86 49.90 3.29
N ARG A 430 8.94 50.15 4.23
CA ARG A 430 7.50 50.24 3.97
C ARG A 430 7.22 51.29 2.90
N GLY A 431 6.23 51.03 2.04
CA GLY A 431 5.86 51.92 0.94
C GLY A 431 6.72 51.81 -0.32
N THR A 432 7.79 51.00 -0.33
CA THR A 432 8.54 50.72 -1.58
C THR A 432 7.76 49.79 -2.51
N ILE A 433 8.03 49.83 -3.82
CA ILE A 433 7.40 48.95 -4.81
C ILE A 433 7.64 47.46 -4.48
N CYS A 434 8.84 47.11 -4.00
CA CYS A 434 9.13 45.75 -3.55
C CYS A 434 8.30 45.36 -2.32
N TRP A 435 8.17 46.25 -1.34
CA TRP A 435 7.31 46.02 -0.16
C TRP A 435 5.84 45.85 -0.55
N PHE A 436 5.30 46.71 -1.41
CA PHE A 436 3.93 46.58 -1.94
C PHE A 436 3.75 45.29 -2.75
N GLY A 437 4.70 44.91 -3.60
CA GLY A 437 4.64 43.68 -4.38
C GLY A 437 4.65 42.42 -3.52
N LEU A 438 5.52 42.36 -2.50
CA LEU A 438 5.54 41.27 -1.53
C LEU A 438 4.22 41.20 -0.74
N HIS A 439 3.72 42.33 -0.24
CA HIS A 439 2.43 42.35 0.47
C HIS A 439 1.22 42.07 -0.44
N LEU A 440 1.28 42.39 -1.75
CA LEU A 440 0.25 42.03 -2.72
C LEU A 440 0.22 40.52 -2.97
N VAL A 441 1.37 39.87 -3.20
CA VAL A 441 1.43 38.41 -3.34
C VAL A 441 0.99 37.72 -2.04
N ASN A 442 1.42 38.25 -0.88
CA ASN A 442 1.01 37.80 0.44
C ASN A 442 -0.52 37.92 0.64
N LEU A 443 -1.14 39.03 0.21
CA LEU A 443 -2.59 39.25 0.25
C LEU A 443 -3.36 38.34 -0.72
N VAL A 444 -2.89 38.17 -1.95
CA VAL A 444 -3.52 37.26 -2.93
C VAL A 444 -3.46 35.81 -2.44
N CYS A 445 -2.32 35.39 -1.86
CA CYS A 445 -2.18 34.07 -1.27
C CYS A 445 -3.03 33.90 0.01
N LEU A 446 -3.18 34.96 0.82
CA LEU A 446 -4.10 34.98 1.97
C LEU A 446 -5.56 34.80 1.51
N LEU A 447 -6.00 35.55 0.50
CA LEU A 447 -7.35 35.44 -0.05
C LEU A 447 -7.60 34.06 -0.66
N ALA A 448 -6.62 33.50 -1.39
CA ALA A 448 -6.70 32.14 -1.91
C ALA A 448 -6.75 31.08 -0.79
N ALA A 449 -5.97 31.24 0.28
CA ALA A 449 -5.99 30.33 1.44
C ALA A 449 -7.27 30.46 2.28
N LEU A 450 -7.81 31.66 2.45
CA LEU A 450 -9.11 31.88 3.10
C LEU A 450 -10.24 31.27 2.28
N ALA A 451 -10.24 31.48 0.96
CA ALA A 451 -11.18 30.85 0.04
C ALA A 451 -11.09 29.32 0.14
N ALA A 452 -9.90 28.74 0.04
CA ALA A 452 -9.67 27.30 0.17
C ALA A 452 -10.10 26.74 1.54
N GLY A 453 -9.85 27.48 2.64
CA GLY A 453 -10.32 27.13 3.97
C GLY A 453 -11.86 27.13 4.06
N CYS A 454 -12.52 28.15 3.52
CA CYS A 454 -13.98 28.22 3.45
C CYS A 454 -14.58 27.12 2.56
N GLY A 455 -14.00 26.86 1.38
CA GLY A 455 -14.41 25.77 0.48
C GLY A 455 -14.25 24.40 1.12
N SER A 456 -13.14 24.18 1.85
CA SER A 456 -12.97 22.99 2.69
C SER A 456 -14.05 22.88 3.75
N ILE A 457 -14.28 23.92 4.56
CA ILE A 457 -15.24 23.88 5.67
C ILE A 457 -16.66 23.65 5.14
N GLN A 458 -17.03 24.29 4.04
CA GLN A 458 -18.32 24.09 3.39
C GLN A 458 -18.46 22.68 2.79
N GLY A 459 -17.40 22.14 2.18
CA GLY A 459 -17.35 20.75 1.72
C GLY A 459 -17.53 19.74 2.87
N VAL A 460 -16.83 19.94 3.99
CA VAL A 460 -17.03 19.15 5.22
C VAL A 460 -18.47 19.29 5.72
N ASN A 461 -19.05 20.50 5.73
CA ASN A 461 -20.41 20.73 6.19
C ASN A 461 -21.45 20.01 5.31
N GLN A 462 -21.35 20.15 3.99
CA GLN A 462 -22.19 19.43 3.02
C GLN A 462 -22.04 17.89 3.17
N ALA A 463 -20.81 17.40 3.36
CA ALA A 463 -20.56 15.97 3.57
C ALA A 463 -21.08 15.47 4.94
N LEU A 464 -21.07 16.29 5.99
CA LEU A 464 -21.63 15.94 7.30
C LEU A 464 -23.16 15.83 7.29
N HIS A 465 -23.86 16.57 6.42
CA HIS A 465 -25.31 16.44 6.27
C HIS A 465 -25.74 15.07 5.70
N THR A 466 -24.90 14.43 4.88
CA THR A 466 -25.15 13.08 4.34
C THR A 466 -24.49 11.97 5.18
N TYR A 467 -23.39 12.27 5.88
CA TYR A 467 -22.58 11.29 6.63
C TYR A 467 -23.05 11.03 8.06
N LYS A 468 -23.67 9.87 8.30
CA LYS A 468 -24.11 9.45 9.65
C LYS A 468 -22.95 8.87 10.46
N LEU A 469 -22.38 9.68 11.35
CA LEU A 469 -21.24 9.37 12.23
C LEU A 469 -21.32 7.96 12.86
N PHE A 470 -20.28 7.16 12.68
CA PHE A 470 -20.13 5.77 13.13
C PHE A 470 -21.21 4.76 12.66
N LYS A 471 -22.22 5.16 11.90
CA LYS A 471 -23.08 4.22 11.16
C LYS A 471 -22.32 3.76 9.91
N PHE A 472 -22.47 2.48 9.56
CA PHE A 472 -21.93 1.93 8.30
C PHE A 472 -22.77 2.41 7.11
N THR A 473 -22.72 3.70 6.82
CA THR A 473 -23.37 4.31 5.67
C THR A 473 -22.56 3.92 4.42
N GLN A 474 -23.19 3.16 3.52
CA GLN A 474 -22.62 2.89 2.19
C GLN A 474 -22.65 4.20 1.39
N MET A 475 -21.48 4.68 0.97
CA MET A 475 -21.43 5.78 0.00
C MET A 475 -21.62 5.20 -1.39
N GLY A 476 -22.63 5.71 -2.12
CA GLY A 476 -22.99 5.23 -3.45
C GLY A 476 -24.49 5.24 -3.76
N GLU A 477 -25.35 5.86 -2.97
CA GLU A 477 -26.72 6.27 -3.38
C GLU A 477 -26.71 7.66 -4.06
N ILE A 478 -25.55 8.08 -4.61
CA ILE A 478 -25.34 9.36 -5.30
C ILE A 478 -24.42 9.18 -6.54
N ASP A 479 -23.41 8.31 -6.47
CA ASP A 479 -22.47 8.08 -7.59
C ASP A 479 -23.06 7.20 -8.72
N GLU A 480 -24.16 6.48 -8.45
CA GLU A 480 -24.70 5.44 -9.34
C GLU A 480 -25.42 6.00 -10.59
N GLU A 481 -25.67 7.33 -10.65
CA GLU A 481 -26.14 8.05 -11.84
C GLU A 481 -24.99 8.66 -12.68
N ILE A 482 -23.75 8.69 -12.17
CA ILE A 482 -22.59 9.30 -12.85
C ILE A 482 -21.60 8.26 -13.36
N GLU A 483 -21.51 7.08 -12.73
CA GLU A 483 -20.59 5.99 -13.12
C GLU A 483 -20.93 5.32 -14.48
N GLN A 484 -21.99 5.77 -15.16
CA GLN A 484 -22.29 5.45 -16.55
C GLN A 484 -21.46 6.26 -17.56
N ALA A 485 -20.76 7.30 -17.11
CA ALA A 485 -19.82 8.10 -17.88
C ALA A 485 -18.40 7.94 -17.31
N ASN A 486 -17.37 8.15 -18.13
CA ASN A 486 -16.00 8.40 -17.66
C ASN A 486 -15.39 7.28 -16.79
N ASN A 487 -15.60 6.04 -17.25
CA ASN A 487 -14.47 5.13 -17.42
C ASN A 487 -13.30 5.92 -18.04
N ILE A 488 -12.08 5.86 -17.45
CA ILE A 488 -10.91 6.73 -17.72
C ILE A 488 -10.96 7.98 -16.82
N SER A 489 -9.93 8.38 -16.07
CA SER A 489 -8.51 8.00 -16.02
C SER A 489 -7.86 7.91 -14.63
N SER A 490 -6.76 7.16 -14.74
CA SER A 490 -4.33 6.14 -13.55
C SER A 490 -4.05 4.96 -12.47
N MET A 491 -3.15 3.96 -12.66
CA MET A 491 -1.64 3.81 -12.76
C MET A 491 -0.74 4.15 -11.52
N ASP A 492 0.53 3.64 -11.39
CA ASP A 492 1.24 3.27 -10.10
C ASP A 492 1.37 4.36 -8.97
N ALA A 493 2.01 4.30 -7.78
CA ALA A 493 3.22 3.72 -7.13
C ALA A 493 3.51 4.47 -5.75
N GLN A 494 4.65 4.62 -4.99
CA GLN A 494 5.84 3.84 -4.42
C GLN A 494 6.45 4.95 -3.30
N ALA A 495 7.54 5.00 -2.42
CA ALA A 495 7.76 4.73 -0.91
C ALA A 495 8.19 5.91 0.08
N TYR A 496 8.71 5.93 1.38
CA TYR A 496 9.05 5.14 2.67
C TYR A 496 9.39 6.12 3.89
N LYS A 497 9.59 5.92 5.25
CA LYS A 497 9.46 4.91 6.40
C LYS A 497 9.70 5.59 7.86
N VAL A 498 9.45 4.93 9.05
CA VAL A 498 9.97 4.84 10.54
C VAL A 498 10.56 5.98 11.53
N ALA A 499 10.26 6.04 12.91
CA ALA A 499 11.13 6.17 14.20
C ALA A 499 10.50 6.54 15.66
N ASP A 500 10.76 6.28 17.02
CA ASP A 500 11.54 5.58 18.18
C ASP A 500 10.70 5.25 19.50
N GLY A 501 10.67 4.07 20.19
CA GLY A 501 11.60 2.90 20.26
C GLY A 501 11.13 1.42 20.54
N GLY A 502 12.12 0.52 20.50
CA GLY A 502 12.19 -0.88 20.01
C GLY A 502 11.73 -2.15 20.78
N VAL A 503 10.79 -2.14 21.74
CA VAL A 503 9.99 -3.37 22.09
C VAL A 503 8.51 -3.08 22.28
N ASP A 504 7.68 -4.12 22.27
CA ASP A 504 6.22 -4.03 22.15
C ASP A 504 5.50 -4.28 23.48
N ASP A 505 4.19 -3.99 23.53
CA ASP A 505 3.35 -4.15 24.73
C ASP A 505 3.12 -5.62 25.15
N ASP A 506 3.52 -6.59 24.33
CA ASP A 506 3.60 -8.01 24.66
C ASP A 506 5.02 -8.46 25.03
N GLY A 507 5.95 -7.52 25.24
CA GLY A 507 7.34 -7.77 25.62
C GLY A 507 8.25 -8.29 24.50
N ARG A 508 7.76 -8.39 23.25
CA ARG A 508 8.56 -8.89 22.11
C ARG A 508 9.47 -7.81 21.51
N SER A 509 10.54 -8.28 20.85
CA SER A 509 11.37 -7.46 19.95
C SER A 509 10.49 -6.74 18.94
N LYS A 510 10.71 -5.44 18.73
CA LYS A 510 9.72 -4.65 18.01
C LYS A 510 9.39 -5.14 16.62
N ARG A 511 8.10 -5.34 16.42
CA ARG A 511 7.49 -5.47 15.10
C ARG A 511 7.80 -4.23 14.28
N THR A 512 8.53 -4.41 13.18
CA THR A 512 8.89 -3.32 12.26
C THR A 512 7.87 -3.16 11.13
N GLY A 513 6.92 -4.08 11.01
CA GLY A 513 6.01 -4.16 9.87
C GLY A 513 5.02 -3.01 9.85
N THR A 514 4.85 -2.46 8.65
CA THR A 514 4.03 -1.29 8.38
C THR A 514 2.78 -1.70 7.60
N VAL A 515 1.85 -0.78 7.29
CA VAL A 515 0.79 -1.07 6.31
C VAL A 515 1.40 -1.30 4.94
N TRP A 516 2.65 -0.91 4.73
CA TRP A 516 3.43 -1.23 3.52
C TRP A 516 3.95 -2.62 3.51
N THR A 517 4.59 -3.05 4.58
CA THR A 517 5.04 -4.44 4.61
C THR A 517 3.82 -5.33 4.67
N ALA A 518 2.78 -4.98 5.43
CA ALA A 518 1.54 -5.72 5.48
C ALA A 518 0.78 -5.74 4.17
N SER A 519 0.56 -4.59 3.53
CA SER A 519 -0.01 -4.58 2.18
C SER A 519 0.92 -5.35 1.25
N ALA A 520 2.22 -5.06 1.15
CA ALA A 520 3.18 -5.82 0.33
C ALA A 520 3.09 -7.33 0.57
N HIS A 521 2.92 -7.78 1.81
CA HIS A 521 2.80 -9.19 2.16
C HIS A 521 1.44 -9.77 1.77
N ILE A 522 0.34 -9.03 1.91
CA ILE A 522 -0.97 -9.44 1.40
C ILE A 522 -0.91 -9.47 -0.14
N VAL A 523 -0.52 -8.37 -0.77
CA VAL A 523 -0.22 -8.20 -2.20
C VAL A 523 0.57 -9.37 -2.75
N THR A 524 1.74 -9.66 -2.21
CA THR A 524 2.58 -10.77 -2.68
C THR A 524 1.93 -12.13 -2.42
N ALA A 525 1.10 -12.26 -1.37
CA ALA A 525 0.37 -13.50 -1.09
C ALA A 525 -0.83 -13.74 -2.01
N ILE A 526 -1.51 -12.69 -2.50
CA ILE A 526 -2.62 -12.85 -3.47
C ILE A 526 -2.17 -12.74 -4.93
N VAL A 527 -1.29 -11.79 -5.27
CA VAL A 527 -0.66 -11.63 -6.60
C VAL A 527 0.30 -12.80 -6.84
N GLY A 528 -0.24 -13.96 -7.19
CA GLY A 528 0.46 -15.24 -7.32
C GLY A 528 -0.10 -16.09 -8.45
N SER A 529 -0.29 -17.39 -8.24
CA SER A 529 -0.91 -18.28 -9.23
C SER A 529 -2.34 -17.86 -9.61
N GLY A 530 -3.07 -17.24 -8.67
CA GLY A 530 -4.46 -16.80 -8.85
C GLY A 530 -4.71 -15.77 -9.95
N VAL A 531 -3.70 -15.04 -10.44
CA VAL A 531 -3.90 -14.13 -11.59
C VAL A 531 -4.00 -14.89 -12.92
N LEU A 532 -3.35 -16.04 -13.01
CA LEU A 532 -3.15 -16.74 -14.28
C LEU A 532 -4.43 -17.46 -14.73
N SER A 533 -5.32 -17.81 -13.80
CA SER A 533 -6.57 -18.55 -14.02
C SER A 533 -7.72 -17.72 -14.61
N LEU A 534 -7.58 -16.40 -14.70
CA LEU A 534 -8.73 -15.51 -14.78
C LEU A 534 -9.18 -15.15 -16.18
N ALA A 535 -8.29 -15.21 -17.16
CA ALA A 535 -8.71 -15.14 -18.56
C ALA A 535 -9.67 -16.30 -18.86
N TRP A 536 -9.33 -17.50 -18.36
CA TRP A 536 -10.24 -18.64 -18.36
C TRP A 536 -11.47 -18.43 -17.46
N GLY A 537 -11.30 -17.95 -16.22
CA GLY A 537 -12.42 -17.73 -15.30
C GLY A 537 -13.48 -16.78 -15.86
N ILE A 538 -13.06 -15.70 -16.53
CA ILE A 538 -13.97 -14.79 -17.23
C ILE A 538 -14.50 -15.43 -18.52
N ALA A 539 -13.71 -16.20 -19.26
CA ALA A 539 -14.18 -16.93 -20.43
C ALA A 539 -15.27 -17.99 -20.13
N GLN A 540 -15.27 -18.61 -18.96
CA GLN A 540 -16.30 -19.60 -18.56
C GLN A 540 -17.64 -18.97 -18.13
N LEU A 541 -17.62 -17.70 -17.70
CA LEU A 541 -18.77 -17.01 -17.09
C LEU A 541 -19.26 -15.83 -17.94
N GLY A 542 -18.42 -15.25 -18.81
CA GLY A 542 -18.72 -14.19 -19.78
C GLY A 542 -18.38 -12.76 -19.38
N TRP A 543 -18.52 -11.84 -20.33
CA TRP A 543 -18.38 -10.39 -20.08
C TRP A 543 -19.42 -9.80 -19.12
N ILE A 544 -20.57 -10.45 -18.94
CA ILE A 544 -21.40 -10.22 -17.75
C ILE A 544 -20.88 -11.16 -16.68
N THR A 545 -21.42 -12.37 -16.48
CA THR A 545 -21.19 -13.19 -15.27
C THR A 545 -19.74 -13.39 -14.84
N GLY A 546 -18.74 -13.40 -15.71
CA GLY A 546 -17.33 -13.61 -15.32
C GLY A 546 -16.68 -12.35 -14.79
N VAL A 547 -16.98 -11.24 -15.47
CA VAL A 547 -16.89 -9.92 -14.89
C VAL A 547 -17.93 -9.72 -13.79
N SER A 548 -18.95 -10.58 -13.62
CA SER A 548 -20.14 -10.49 -12.72
C SER A 548 -20.26 -11.58 -11.62
N THR A 549 -19.15 -12.15 -11.10
CA THR A 549 -19.13 -13.29 -10.13
C THR A 549 -18.21 -13.10 -8.92
N LEU A 550 -17.56 -11.94 -8.87
CA LEU A 550 -16.32 -11.80 -8.14
C LEU A 550 -16.43 -10.54 -7.15
N LEU A 551 -17.14 -9.39 -7.36
CA LEU A 551 -17.10 -8.16 -6.46
C LEU A 551 -17.69 -8.41 -5.10
N ILE A 552 -18.63 -9.31 -5.00
CA ILE A 552 -19.24 -9.77 -3.79
C ILE A 552 -18.16 -10.68 -3.18
N PHE A 553 -17.55 -11.60 -3.95
CA PHE A 553 -16.29 -12.30 -3.57
C PHE A 553 -15.03 -11.41 -3.40
N SER A 554 -15.21 -10.09 -3.34
CA SER A 554 -14.26 -9.09 -2.90
C SER A 554 -14.79 -8.32 -1.71
N SER A 555 -16.01 -7.80 -1.84
CA SER A 555 -16.74 -7.06 -0.83
C SER A 555 -16.75 -7.86 0.44
N ILE A 556 -17.09 -9.13 0.32
CA ILE A 556 -17.02 -10.14 1.35
C ILE A 556 -15.58 -10.28 1.87
N SER A 557 -14.57 -10.51 1.02
CA SER A 557 -13.17 -10.65 1.46
C SER A 557 -12.75 -9.45 2.30
N LEU A 558 -13.09 -8.26 1.83
CA LEU A 558 -12.67 -6.99 2.39
C LEU A 558 -13.42 -6.63 3.66
N TYR A 559 -14.75 -6.69 3.61
CA TYR A 559 -15.66 -6.52 4.74
C TYR A 559 -15.27 -7.47 5.87
N SER A 560 -15.16 -8.76 5.55
CA SER A 560 -14.80 -9.81 6.48
C SER A 560 -13.34 -9.70 6.94
N SER A 561 -12.42 -9.21 6.11
CA SER A 561 -11.04 -8.94 6.55
C SER A 561 -11.02 -7.80 7.57
N GLY A 562 -11.93 -6.84 7.43
CA GLY A 562 -12.17 -5.81 8.43
C GLY A 562 -12.77 -6.37 9.71
N LEU A 563 -13.75 -7.28 9.62
CA LEU A 563 -14.31 -7.96 10.78
C LEU A 563 -13.25 -8.84 11.50
N LEU A 564 -12.39 -9.53 10.74
CA LEU A 564 -11.29 -10.35 11.24
C LEU A 564 -10.25 -9.51 11.95
N ALA A 565 -9.86 -8.38 11.35
CA ALA A 565 -8.92 -7.45 11.95
C ALA A 565 -9.41 -6.93 13.31
N ASP A 566 -10.70 -6.60 13.45
CA ASP A 566 -11.35 -6.28 14.73
C ASP A 566 -11.06 -7.32 15.81
N CYS A 567 -10.96 -8.60 15.45
CA CYS A 567 -10.80 -9.71 16.37
C CYS A 567 -9.33 -10.01 16.76
N TYR A 568 -8.37 -9.16 16.39
CA TYR A 568 -6.95 -9.37 16.75
C TYR A 568 -6.66 -9.21 18.25
N ARG A 569 -7.20 -8.20 18.94
CA ARG A 569 -7.08 -8.10 20.41
C ARG A 569 -8.21 -8.84 21.12
N ALA A 570 -7.90 -9.47 22.24
CA ALA A 570 -8.89 -10.03 23.17
C ALA A 570 -9.74 -8.91 23.79
N PRO A 571 -11.08 -9.05 23.85
CA PRO A 571 -11.96 -7.94 24.22
C PRO A 571 -11.96 -7.66 25.73
N LEU A 572 -11.52 -8.62 26.56
CA LEU A 572 -11.49 -8.53 28.02
C LEU A 572 -10.11 -8.17 28.58
N SER A 573 -9.03 -8.67 27.99
CA SER A 573 -7.66 -8.50 28.49
C SER A 573 -6.79 -7.58 27.64
N GLY A 574 -7.24 -7.16 26.46
CA GLY A 574 -6.43 -6.38 25.51
C GLY A 574 -5.26 -7.14 24.87
N ASN A 575 -5.02 -8.40 25.25
CA ASN A 575 -3.91 -9.21 24.74
C ASN A 575 -4.05 -9.50 23.24
N ARG A 576 -2.90 -9.61 22.56
CA ARG A 576 -2.80 -9.97 21.14
C ARG A 576 -3.17 -11.42 20.87
N ASN A 577 -3.79 -11.68 19.72
CA ASN A 577 -3.88 -13.01 19.12
C ASN A 577 -2.88 -13.10 17.96
N HIS A 578 -1.69 -13.67 18.17
CA HIS A 578 -0.61 -13.71 17.16
C HIS A 578 -0.86 -14.59 15.92
N THR A 579 -1.97 -15.34 15.89
CA THR A 579 -2.33 -16.24 14.77
C THR A 579 -3.85 -16.28 14.64
N TYR A 580 -4.39 -16.48 13.44
CA TYR A 580 -5.83 -16.45 13.18
C TYR A 580 -6.57 -17.47 14.04
N ARG A 581 -6.08 -18.72 14.08
CA ARG A 581 -6.54 -19.75 15.01
C ARG A 581 -6.63 -19.27 16.47
N ALA A 582 -5.74 -18.39 16.95
CA ALA A 582 -5.79 -17.87 18.33
C ALA A 582 -6.94 -16.87 18.52
N ALA A 583 -7.20 -15.99 17.55
CA ALA A 583 -8.36 -15.09 17.58
C ALA A 583 -9.67 -15.90 17.67
N VAL A 584 -9.82 -16.94 16.85
CA VAL A 584 -10.98 -17.85 16.89
C VAL A 584 -11.09 -18.56 18.24
N LYS A 585 -9.99 -18.91 18.90
CA LYS A 585 -10.01 -19.49 20.26
C LYS A 585 -10.53 -18.49 21.29
N THR A 586 -10.10 -17.24 21.19
CA THR A 586 -10.42 -16.15 22.12
C THR A 586 -11.87 -15.67 22.00
N TYR A 587 -12.42 -15.62 20.78
CA TYR A 587 -13.78 -15.13 20.51
C TYR A 587 -14.85 -16.23 20.42
N LEU A 588 -14.51 -17.44 19.95
CA LEU A 588 -15.47 -18.52 19.66
C LEU A 588 -15.13 -19.87 20.35
N GLY A 589 -14.12 -19.89 21.21
CA GLY A 589 -13.80 -21.01 22.08
C GLY A 589 -13.13 -22.21 21.40
N GLY A 590 -12.83 -23.23 22.22
CA GLY A 590 -11.92 -24.32 21.87
C GLY A 590 -12.35 -25.24 20.71
N ARG A 591 -13.66 -25.41 20.46
CA ARG A 591 -14.14 -26.25 19.35
C ARG A 591 -13.98 -25.55 17.99
N LYS A 592 -14.34 -24.27 17.90
CA LYS A 592 -14.22 -23.46 16.68
C LYS A 592 -12.76 -23.23 16.30
N HIS A 593 -11.88 -23.02 17.29
CA HIS A 593 -10.42 -22.97 17.12
C HIS A 593 -9.85 -24.17 16.36
N LYS A 594 -10.21 -25.40 16.74
CA LYS A 594 -9.73 -26.64 16.09
C LYS A 594 -10.18 -26.74 14.63
N ILE A 595 -11.42 -26.34 14.34
CA ILE A 595 -11.98 -26.35 12.98
C ILE A 595 -11.26 -25.31 12.09
N CYS A 596 -11.08 -24.08 12.60
CA CYS A 596 -10.30 -23.05 11.91
C CYS A 596 -8.88 -23.54 11.57
N GLY A 597 -8.16 -24.09 12.55
CA GLY A 597 -6.81 -24.63 12.34
C GLY A 597 -6.76 -25.75 11.29
N LEU A 598 -7.73 -26.70 11.32
CA LEU A 598 -7.80 -27.78 10.34
C LEU A 598 -7.90 -27.23 8.91
N VAL A 599 -8.83 -26.32 8.66
CA VAL A 599 -9.02 -25.69 7.34
C VAL A 599 -7.79 -24.86 6.94
N GLN A 600 -7.22 -24.09 7.87
CA GLN A 600 -6.02 -23.27 7.64
C GLN A 600 -4.82 -24.14 7.19
N TYR A 601 -4.60 -25.31 7.78
CA TYR A 601 -3.50 -26.20 7.36
C TYR A 601 -3.77 -26.93 6.05
N VAL A 602 -5.00 -27.41 5.80
CA VAL A 602 -5.37 -28.03 4.51
C VAL A 602 -5.09 -27.07 3.34
N LEU A 603 -5.39 -25.78 3.52
CA LEU A 603 -5.15 -24.75 2.51
C LEU A 603 -3.68 -24.40 2.32
N LEU A 604 -2.89 -24.31 3.40
CA LEU A 604 -1.45 -24.05 3.29
C LEU A 604 -0.74 -25.18 2.53
N VAL A 605 -1.08 -26.45 2.80
CA VAL A 605 -0.58 -27.60 2.03
C VAL A 605 -1.08 -27.57 0.59
N GLY A 606 -2.34 -27.18 0.37
CA GLY A 606 -2.93 -27.02 -0.95
C GLY A 606 -2.25 -25.93 -1.81
N MET A 607 -1.93 -24.76 -1.25
CA MET A 607 -1.22 -23.70 -1.97
C MET A 607 0.21 -24.10 -2.33
N VAL A 608 0.90 -24.81 -1.43
CA VAL A 608 2.21 -25.43 -1.69
C VAL A 608 2.14 -26.36 -2.91
N VAL A 609 1.13 -27.24 -3.00
CA VAL A 609 0.85 -28.10 -4.17
C VAL A 609 0.55 -27.27 -5.43
N GLY A 610 -0.35 -26.28 -5.31
CA GLY A 610 -0.74 -25.39 -6.42
C GLY A 610 0.44 -24.60 -7.00
N TYR A 611 1.37 -24.12 -6.17
CA TYR A 611 2.56 -23.41 -6.62
C TYR A 611 3.53 -24.33 -7.37
N THR A 612 3.74 -25.57 -6.91
CA THR A 612 4.54 -26.57 -7.66
C THR A 612 3.93 -26.90 -9.02
N ILE A 613 2.59 -27.03 -9.12
CA ILE A 613 1.88 -27.18 -10.39
C ILE A 613 2.11 -25.96 -11.30
N THR A 614 1.93 -24.75 -10.77
CA THR A 614 1.98 -23.51 -11.55
C THR A 614 3.39 -23.19 -12.06
N ALA A 615 4.42 -23.40 -11.23
CA ALA A 615 5.82 -23.23 -11.62
C ALA A 615 6.23 -24.25 -12.69
N ALA A 616 5.77 -25.50 -12.58
CA ALA A 616 5.99 -26.52 -13.60
C ALA A 616 5.31 -26.18 -14.94
N ILE A 617 4.09 -25.61 -14.91
CA ILE A 617 3.40 -25.12 -16.12
C ILE A 617 4.17 -23.95 -16.75
N SER A 618 4.73 -23.04 -15.96
CA SER A 618 5.50 -21.90 -16.52
C SER A 618 6.84 -22.35 -17.14
N MET A 619 7.53 -23.32 -16.52
CA MET A 619 8.71 -23.97 -17.14
C MET A 619 8.35 -24.75 -18.42
N LEU A 620 7.18 -25.38 -18.47
CA LEU A 620 6.63 -26.00 -19.68
C LEU A 620 6.38 -24.96 -20.77
N THR A 621 5.81 -23.79 -20.44
CA THR A 621 5.55 -22.70 -21.38
C THR A 621 6.84 -22.16 -21.99
N ILE A 622 7.89 -21.93 -21.19
CA ILE A 622 9.24 -21.56 -21.69
C ILE A 622 9.74 -22.61 -22.70
N ARG A 623 9.63 -23.91 -22.36
CA ARG A 623 10.06 -25.00 -23.25
C ARG A 623 9.23 -25.10 -24.53
N LYS A 624 7.93 -24.79 -24.48
CA LYS A 624 7.05 -24.71 -25.66
C LYS A 624 7.40 -23.52 -26.55
N SER A 625 7.53 -22.33 -25.96
CA SER A 625 7.98 -21.09 -26.63
C SER A 625 9.29 -21.31 -27.41
N ASN A 626 10.33 -21.82 -26.73
CA ASN A 626 11.61 -22.18 -27.37
C ASN A 626 11.49 -23.27 -28.45
N CYS A 627 10.55 -24.22 -28.30
CA CYS A 627 10.31 -25.26 -29.29
C CYS A 627 9.66 -24.70 -30.56
N PHE A 628 8.62 -23.88 -30.43
CA PHE A 628 7.97 -23.19 -31.55
C PHE A 628 8.90 -22.19 -32.23
N GLN A 629 9.76 -21.50 -31.49
CA GLN A 629 10.80 -20.64 -32.07
C GLN A 629 11.79 -21.43 -32.95
N LYS A 630 12.25 -22.60 -32.48
CA LYS A 630 13.28 -23.41 -33.16
C LYS A 630 12.75 -24.34 -34.26
N ARG A 631 11.44 -24.63 -34.28
CA ARG A 631 10.83 -25.62 -35.19
C ARG A 631 9.60 -25.12 -35.95
N GLY A 632 9.21 -23.85 -35.75
CA GLY A 632 8.00 -23.27 -36.32
C GLY A 632 6.72 -23.64 -35.56
N HIS A 633 5.65 -22.87 -35.79
CA HIS A 633 4.36 -23.04 -35.07
C HIS A 633 3.65 -24.36 -35.37
N GLY A 634 3.92 -25.02 -36.51
CA GLY A 634 3.34 -26.33 -36.84
C GLY A 634 4.00 -27.54 -36.15
N ALA A 635 5.06 -27.33 -35.35
CA ALA A 635 5.77 -28.43 -34.70
C ALA A 635 5.01 -29.00 -33.49
N GLN A 636 5.00 -30.33 -33.34
CA GLN A 636 4.38 -30.99 -32.18
C GLN A 636 5.21 -30.83 -30.89
N CYS A 637 5.13 -29.64 -30.29
CA CYS A 637 5.82 -29.29 -29.04
C CYS A 637 5.09 -29.81 -27.78
N LYS A 638 4.75 -31.11 -27.74
CA LYS A 638 4.16 -31.79 -26.57
C LYS A 638 5.25 -32.25 -25.60
N PHE A 639 5.10 -31.95 -24.31
CA PHE A 639 6.04 -32.32 -23.24
C PHE A 639 5.26 -32.62 -21.95
N SER A 640 5.84 -33.40 -21.03
CA SER A 640 5.23 -33.70 -19.71
C SER A 640 5.60 -32.66 -18.65
N ASN A 641 4.69 -32.41 -17.71
CA ASN A 641 4.88 -31.51 -16.56
C ASN A 641 5.73 -32.16 -15.46
N ASN A 642 5.68 -33.49 -15.31
CA ASN A 642 6.23 -34.20 -14.15
C ASN A 642 7.73 -33.94 -13.92
N PRO A 643 8.62 -33.89 -14.95
CA PRO A 643 10.03 -33.57 -14.74
C PRO A 643 10.25 -32.17 -14.15
N PHE A 644 9.39 -31.20 -14.49
CA PHE A 644 9.46 -29.85 -13.92
C PHE A 644 8.93 -29.82 -12.49
N MET A 645 7.86 -30.55 -12.18
CA MET A 645 7.36 -30.68 -10.79
C MET A 645 8.42 -31.31 -9.89
N ILE A 646 9.10 -32.38 -10.35
CA ILE A 646 10.21 -33.01 -9.64
C ILE A 646 11.38 -32.03 -9.47
N GLY A 647 11.74 -31.27 -10.52
CA GLY A 647 12.79 -30.25 -10.46
C GLY A 647 12.50 -29.16 -9.42
N ILE A 648 11.27 -28.63 -9.40
CA ILE A 648 10.82 -27.67 -8.38
C ILE A 648 10.86 -28.32 -6.99
N GLY A 649 10.34 -29.54 -6.83
CA GLY A 649 10.38 -30.27 -5.55
C GLY A 649 11.80 -30.49 -5.01
N ILE A 650 12.78 -30.75 -5.87
CA ILE A 650 14.20 -30.86 -5.48
C ILE A 650 14.74 -29.50 -5.00
N VAL A 651 14.43 -28.39 -5.70
CA VAL A 651 14.82 -27.04 -5.26
C VAL A 651 14.18 -26.72 -3.91
N GLU A 652 12.89 -27.01 -3.74
CA GLU A 652 12.17 -26.77 -2.49
C GLU A 652 12.64 -27.65 -1.33
N MET A 653 13.14 -28.87 -1.60
CA MET A 653 13.77 -29.71 -0.59
C MET A 653 15.00 -29.02 0.03
N PHE A 654 15.77 -28.26 -0.76
CA PHE A 654 16.90 -27.47 -0.26
C PHE A 654 16.44 -26.16 0.39
N LEU A 655 15.56 -25.38 -0.26
CA LEU A 655 15.08 -24.10 0.27
C LEU A 655 14.35 -24.26 1.61
N SER A 656 13.57 -25.34 1.77
CA SER A 656 12.82 -25.63 3.00
C SER A 656 13.71 -25.86 4.22
N GLN A 657 15.00 -26.19 4.05
CA GLN A 657 15.93 -26.35 5.18
C GLN A 657 16.34 -25.02 5.81
N ILE A 658 16.03 -23.89 5.18
CA ILE A 658 16.35 -22.55 5.70
C ILE A 658 15.45 -22.29 6.93
N PRO A 659 15.98 -22.19 8.16
CA PRO A 659 15.14 -22.30 9.37
C PRO A 659 14.31 -21.07 9.75
N ASN A 660 14.42 -19.95 9.01
CA ASN A 660 13.85 -18.67 9.44
C ASN A 660 13.53 -17.73 8.26
N ILE A 661 12.27 -17.31 8.17
CA ILE A 661 11.72 -16.38 7.17
C ILE A 661 12.49 -15.04 7.15
N HIS A 662 13.04 -14.57 8.28
CA HIS A 662 13.86 -13.35 8.30
C HIS A 662 15.10 -13.44 7.38
N LYS A 663 15.69 -14.63 7.18
CA LYS A 663 16.79 -14.86 6.23
C LYS A 663 16.33 -14.88 4.75
N LEU A 664 15.02 -14.95 4.51
CA LEU A 664 14.36 -14.94 3.20
C LEU A 664 13.60 -13.63 2.93
N SER A 665 13.72 -12.63 3.81
CA SER A 665 13.00 -11.34 3.69
C SER A 665 13.30 -10.57 2.40
N TRP A 666 14.52 -10.72 1.86
CA TRP A 666 14.89 -10.21 0.52
C TRP A 666 14.15 -10.95 -0.60
N LEU A 667 13.93 -12.25 -0.44
CA LEU A 667 13.28 -13.13 -1.40
C LEU A 667 11.78 -12.81 -1.48
N SER A 668 11.15 -12.41 -0.37
CA SER A 668 9.78 -11.86 -0.37
C SER A 668 9.65 -10.49 -1.08
N ILE A 669 10.71 -9.69 -1.15
CA ILE A 669 10.71 -8.42 -1.90
C ILE A 669 10.90 -8.71 -3.41
N ILE A 670 11.78 -9.64 -3.77
CA ILE A 670 11.91 -10.12 -5.15
C ILE A 670 10.60 -10.75 -5.62
N ALA A 671 9.96 -11.59 -4.80
CA ALA A 671 8.64 -12.16 -5.05
C ALA A 671 7.61 -11.09 -5.45
N ALA A 672 7.49 -10.01 -4.68
CA ALA A 672 6.60 -8.89 -4.97
C ALA A 672 6.90 -8.22 -6.33
N ILE A 673 8.18 -7.97 -6.63
CA ILE A 673 8.58 -7.31 -7.88
C ILE A 673 8.36 -8.24 -9.08
N MET A 674 8.69 -9.52 -8.96
CA MET A 674 8.51 -10.52 -10.02
C MET A 674 7.03 -10.78 -10.30
N SER A 675 6.19 -10.85 -9.26
CA SER A 675 4.77 -11.19 -9.41
C SER A 675 3.99 -10.13 -10.19
N VAL A 676 4.25 -8.89 -9.81
CA VAL A 676 3.88 -7.68 -10.52
C VAL A 676 4.45 -7.65 -11.94
N SER A 677 5.72 -7.97 -12.13
CA SER A 677 6.36 -7.88 -13.45
C SER A 677 5.80 -8.89 -14.48
N TYR A 678 5.41 -10.10 -14.05
CA TYR A 678 4.75 -11.04 -14.98
C TYR A 678 3.28 -10.70 -15.24
N ALA A 679 2.57 -10.12 -14.26
CA ALA A 679 1.27 -9.49 -14.52
C ALA A 679 1.43 -8.36 -15.55
N GLY A 680 2.50 -7.56 -15.43
CA GLY A 680 3.09 -6.67 -16.44
C GLY A 680 3.01 -7.18 -17.84
N ILE A 681 3.77 -8.23 -18.05
CA ILE A 681 4.01 -8.76 -19.38
C ILE A 681 2.76 -9.46 -19.90
N GLY A 682 2.06 -10.25 -19.08
CA GLY A 682 0.83 -10.94 -19.49
C GLY A 682 -0.29 -9.97 -19.89
N MET A 683 -0.49 -8.92 -19.08
CA MET A 683 -1.41 -7.83 -19.39
C MET A 683 -1.00 -7.11 -20.69
N GLY A 684 0.27 -6.71 -20.82
CA GLY A 684 0.73 -5.93 -21.96
C GLY A 684 0.67 -6.71 -23.29
N LEU A 685 1.00 -8.00 -23.26
CA LEU A 685 0.82 -8.90 -24.40
C LEU A 685 -0.65 -9.05 -24.78
N ALA A 686 -1.53 -9.17 -23.79
CA ALA A 686 -2.97 -9.30 -24.01
C ALA A 686 -3.58 -8.01 -24.59
N PHE A 687 -3.26 -6.85 -24.01
CA PHE A 687 -3.64 -5.53 -24.53
C PHE A 687 -3.25 -5.39 -26.00
N THR A 688 -1.99 -5.66 -26.32
CA THR A 688 -1.47 -5.51 -27.68
C THR A 688 -2.12 -6.49 -28.66
N LYS A 689 -2.40 -7.74 -28.27
CA LYS A 689 -3.13 -8.70 -29.13
C LYS A 689 -4.58 -8.26 -29.38
N ALA A 690 -5.26 -7.72 -28.36
CA ALA A 690 -6.62 -7.23 -28.49
C ALA A 690 -6.71 -5.95 -29.36
N VAL A 691 -5.89 -4.93 -29.08
CA VAL A 691 -5.94 -3.63 -29.79
C VAL A 691 -5.46 -3.71 -31.25
N LEU A 692 -4.55 -4.64 -31.58
CA LEU A 692 -4.14 -4.86 -32.97
C LEU A 692 -5.19 -5.64 -33.81
N GLY A 693 -6.40 -5.86 -33.29
CA GLY A 693 -7.45 -6.61 -34.01
C GLY A 693 -7.12 -8.09 -34.17
N HIS A 694 -6.27 -8.64 -33.30
CA HIS A 694 -5.89 -10.06 -33.28
C HIS A 694 -6.52 -10.80 -32.08
N GLY A 695 -7.59 -10.27 -31.50
CA GLY A 695 -8.38 -10.95 -30.46
C GLY A 695 -9.13 -12.18 -31.01
N GLU A 696 -9.42 -13.14 -30.13
CA GLU A 696 -10.27 -14.30 -30.45
C GLU A 696 -11.74 -14.00 -30.09
N THR A 697 -12.68 -14.89 -30.46
CA THR A 697 -14.12 -14.68 -30.19
C THR A 697 -14.45 -14.71 -28.69
N THR A 698 -15.25 -13.74 -28.24
CA THR A 698 -15.76 -13.64 -26.85
C THR A 698 -17.28 -13.49 -26.85
N SER A 699 -17.96 -13.78 -25.74
CA SER A 699 -19.42 -13.61 -25.58
C SER A 699 -19.81 -12.98 -24.24
N LEU A 700 -21.04 -12.46 -24.18
CA LEU A 700 -21.65 -11.92 -22.95
C LEU A 700 -21.80 -12.98 -21.85
N THR A 701 -21.94 -14.26 -22.20
CA THR A 701 -22.20 -15.37 -21.26
C THR A 701 -21.05 -16.38 -21.16
N GLY A 702 -19.92 -16.10 -21.81
CA GLY A 702 -18.75 -16.99 -21.82
C GLY A 702 -18.84 -18.03 -22.93
N GLU A 703 -18.13 -19.14 -22.74
CA GLU A 703 -18.13 -20.29 -23.65
C GLU A 703 -19.57 -20.76 -23.95
N GLU A 704 -19.92 -20.85 -25.23
CA GLU A 704 -21.31 -21.02 -25.66
C GLU A 704 -21.72 -22.50 -25.72
N ILE A 705 -23.00 -22.78 -25.47
CA ILE A 705 -23.53 -24.15 -25.51
C ILE A 705 -23.54 -24.61 -26.98
N GLY A 706 -22.93 -25.77 -27.24
CA GLY A 706 -22.72 -26.28 -28.59
C GLY A 706 -22.44 -27.78 -28.60
N PRO A 707 -22.12 -28.38 -29.76
CA PRO A 707 -21.97 -29.84 -29.90
C PRO A 707 -20.87 -30.44 -29.00
N ASN A 708 -19.92 -29.63 -28.51
CA ASN A 708 -18.82 -30.05 -27.64
C ASN A 708 -18.98 -29.62 -26.17
N LEU A 709 -20.02 -28.84 -25.82
CA LEU A 709 -20.23 -28.30 -24.46
C LEU A 709 -21.71 -28.35 -24.08
N THR A 710 -22.07 -29.22 -23.14
CA THR A 710 -23.46 -29.30 -22.65
C THR A 710 -23.77 -28.16 -21.68
N ALA A 711 -25.06 -27.89 -21.45
CA ALA A 711 -25.50 -26.95 -20.42
C ALA A 711 -24.97 -27.34 -19.01
N ALA A 712 -24.87 -28.64 -18.71
CA ALA A 712 -24.32 -29.12 -17.45
C ALA A 712 -22.80 -28.88 -17.34
N ASP A 713 -22.05 -29.16 -18.41
CA ASP A 713 -20.60 -28.86 -18.46
C ASP A 713 -20.34 -27.36 -18.32
N LYS A 714 -21.15 -26.51 -18.97
CA LYS A 714 -21.09 -25.05 -18.78
C LYS A 714 -21.40 -24.66 -17.33
N THR A 715 -22.43 -25.22 -16.70
CA THR A 715 -22.75 -24.93 -15.29
C THR A 715 -21.59 -25.33 -14.35
N TRP A 716 -20.93 -26.46 -14.59
CA TRP A 716 -19.71 -26.81 -13.84
C TRP A 716 -18.53 -25.88 -14.18
N GLY A 717 -18.33 -25.50 -15.45
CA GLY A 717 -17.34 -24.48 -15.83
C GLY A 717 -17.52 -23.17 -15.06
N MET A 718 -18.77 -22.69 -14.97
CA MET A 718 -19.16 -21.52 -14.17
C MET A 718 -18.84 -21.70 -12.68
N PHE A 719 -19.18 -22.84 -12.05
CA PHE A 719 -18.87 -23.07 -10.63
C PHE A 719 -17.37 -23.30 -10.34
N SER A 720 -16.62 -23.94 -11.23
CA SER A 720 -15.16 -24.05 -11.09
C SER A 720 -14.49 -22.68 -11.29
N ALA A 721 -15.00 -21.86 -12.22
CA ALA A 721 -14.60 -20.47 -12.36
C ALA A 721 -14.89 -19.69 -11.07
N ILE A 722 -16.10 -19.75 -10.49
CA ILE A 722 -16.43 -19.20 -9.14
C ILE A 722 -15.38 -19.62 -8.09
N GLY A 723 -14.91 -20.88 -8.13
CA GLY A 723 -13.84 -21.35 -7.24
C GLY A 723 -12.49 -20.65 -7.48
N ASN A 724 -12.03 -20.58 -8.73
CA ASN A 724 -10.75 -19.94 -9.10
C ASN A 724 -10.75 -18.44 -8.72
N ILE A 725 -11.89 -17.82 -8.95
CA ILE A 725 -12.29 -16.48 -8.55
C ILE A 725 -12.23 -16.25 -7.05
N ALA A 726 -12.70 -17.23 -6.28
CA ALA A 726 -12.69 -17.21 -4.83
C ALA A 726 -11.26 -17.35 -4.29
N PHE A 727 -10.48 -18.28 -4.86
CA PHE A 727 -9.05 -18.46 -4.55
C PHE A 727 -8.28 -17.16 -4.75
N ALA A 728 -8.52 -16.47 -5.86
CA ALA A 728 -7.88 -15.20 -6.16
C ALA A 728 -8.12 -14.12 -5.10
N CYS A 729 -9.18 -14.15 -4.27
CA CYS A 729 -9.31 -13.18 -3.14
C CYS A 729 -9.41 -13.81 -1.76
N ALA A 730 -8.90 -15.04 -1.60
CA ALA A 730 -8.78 -15.66 -0.29
C ALA A 730 -7.35 -15.50 0.24
N TYR A 731 -7.14 -14.48 1.08
CA TYR A 731 -5.88 -14.20 1.79
C TYR A 731 -6.04 -14.14 3.31
N LEU A 732 -7.28 -14.19 3.81
CA LEU A 732 -7.57 -13.98 5.24
C LEU A 732 -7.01 -15.09 6.13
N GLN A 733 -6.67 -16.25 5.56
CA GLN A 733 -5.97 -17.35 6.23
C GLN A 733 -4.59 -16.99 6.80
N ILE A 734 -4.02 -15.84 6.44
CA ILE A 734 -2.78 -15.28 7.04
C ILE A 734 -2.97 -13.86 7.57
N LEU A 735 -4.22 -13.37 7.69
CA LEU A 735 -4.49 -11.98 8.03
C LEU A 735 -3.90 -11.59 9.38
N ILE A 736 -4.20 -12.39 10.40
CA ILE A 736 -3.84 -12.14 11.79
C ILE A 736 -2.32 -12.33 12.00
N GLU A 737 -1.69 -13.17 11.19
CA GLU A 737 -0.25 -13.41 11.15
C GLU A 737 0.49 -12.20 10.53
N ILE A 738 -0.01 -11.66 9.41
CA ILE A 738 0.49 -10.38 8.87
C ILE A 738 0.20 -9.26 9.88
N GLN A 739 -0.95 -9.30 10.55
CA GLN A 739 -1.34 -8.38 11.63
C GLN A 739 -0.39 -8.45 12.85
N ASP A 740 0.27 -9.60 13.10
CA ASP A 740 1.32 -9.73 14.11
C ASP A 740 2.73 -9.40 13.58
N THR A 741 2.91 -9.13 12.29
CA THR A 741 4.10 -8.39 11.81
C THR A 741 3.98 -6.89 12.06
N LEU A 742 2.74 -6.43 12.30
CA LEU A 742 2.47 -5.02 12.47
C LEU A 742 2.99 -4.50 13.78
N LYS A 743 3.34 -3.25 13.66
CA LYS A 743 3.41 -2.27 14.74
C LYS A 743 2.10 -2.26 15.59
N SER A 744 2.12 -1.77 16.84
CA SER A 744 1.09 -2.09 17.88
C SER A 744 -0.01 -1.08 18.12
N SER A 745 0.31 0.17 17.82
CA SER A 745 -0.17 1.33 18.58
C SER A 745 -0.49 2.41 17.54
N PRO A 746 -1.70 3.03 17.47
CA PRO A 746 -3.01 2.69 18.06
C PRO A 746 -3.36 1.19 18.01
N PRO A 747 -4.52 0.69 18.44
CA PRO A 747 -4.70 -0.76 18.69
C PRO A 747 -4.88 -1.61 17.41
N GLU A 748 -4.13 -2.71 17.19
CA GLU A 748 -3.86 -3.41 15.89
C GLU A 748 -5.05 -3.77 15.00
N ASN A 749 -6.26 -3.81 15.55
CA ASN A 749 -7.46 -4.03 14.74
C ASN A 749 -7.67 -2.99 13.65
N LYS A 750 -7.16 -1.78 13.87
CA LYS A 750 -7.09 -0.73 12.85
C LYS A 750 -6.26 -1.19 11.61
N VAL A 751 -4.97 -0.85 11.40
CA VAL A 751 -4.09 -1.14 10.26
C VAL A 751 -4.50 -2.30 9.41
N MET A 752 -4.73 -3.48 9.95
CA MET A 752 -5.01 -4.60 9.09
C MET A 752 -6.21 -4.29 8.19
N LYS A 753 -7.30 -3.70 8.73
CA LYS A 753 -8.38 -3.10 7.92
C LYS A 753 -7.89 -2.21 6.79
N LYS A 754 -6.92 -1.33 7.00
CA LYS A 754 -6.28 -0.63 5.88
C LYS A 754 -5.49 -1.62 5.04
N ALA A 755 -4.50 -2.34 5.55
CA ALA A 755 -3.57 -3.18 4.79
C ALA A 755 -4.29 -4.09 3.78
N ASN A 756 -5.33 -4.78 4.26
CA ASN A 756 -6.32 -5.53 3.49
C ASN A 756 -6.80 -4.78 2.25
N VAL A 757 -7.09 -3.51 2.46
CA VAL A 757 -7.78 -2.54 1.62
C VAL A 757 -6.79 -1.67 0.85
N ILE A 758 -5.47 -1.79 1.04
CA ILE A 758 -4.47 -1.51 -0.01
C ILE A 758 -3.74 -2.83 -0.40
N ALA A 759 -4.53 -3.91 -0.41
CA ALA A 759 -4.09 -5.17 -1.01
C ALA A 759 -5.20 -5.97 -1.69
N THR A 760 -6.46 -5.51 -1.58
CA THR A 760 -7.71 -6.16 -2.03
C THR A 760 -8.62 -5.10 -2.65
N LEU A 761 -8.15 -4.22 -3.52
CA LEU A 761 -7.63 -4.43 -4.87
C LEU A 761 -6.27 -5.12 -4.85
N THR A 762 -5.13 -4.47 -5.12
CA THR A 762 -3.73 -4.90 -5.48
C THR A 762 -3.53 -6.26 -6.14
N ALA A 763 -4.16 -7.26 -5.57
CA ALA A 763 -4.64 -8.45 -6.21
C ALA A 763 -5.67 -8.23 -7.33
N THR A 764 -6.57 -7.23 -7.26
CA THR A 764 -7.82 -7.26 -8.05
C THR A 764 -8.30 -5.92 -8.60
N THR A 765 -7.45 -4.91 -8.54
CA THR A 765 -7.07 -4.30 -9.80
C THR A 765 -5.87 -5.10 -10.41
N LEU A 766 -5.54 -6.38 -10.05
CA LEU A 766 -4.54 -7.26 -10.76
C LEU A 766 -5.07 -8.48 -11.50
N TYR A 767 -6.25 -8.95 -11.13
CA TYR A 767 -6.96 -10.05 -11.77
C TYR A 767 -7.58 -9.77 -13.16
N MET A 768 -8.69 -9.03 -13.25
CA MET A 768 -9.37 -8.61 -14.49
C MET A 768 -8.46 -8.31 -15.66
N LEU A 769 -7.41 -7.49 -15.59
CA LEU A 769 -6.73 -7.01 -16.81
C LEU A 769 -5.47 -7.81 -17.12
N CYS A 770 -5.32 -8.90 -16.37
CA CYS A 770 -4.83 -10.17 -16.88
C CYS A 770 -5.97 -11.08 -17.43
N GLY A 771 -7.23 -10.88 -17.04
CA GLY A 771 -8.41 -11.69 -17.41
C GLY A 771 -9.36 -11.18 -18.53
N CYS A 772 -9.41 -9.90 -18.88
CA CYS A 772 -10.39 -9.24 -19.77
C CYS A 772 -9.69 -8.69 -20.99
N PHE A 773 -8.55 -8.01 -20.85
CA PHE A 773 -7.53 -8.09 -21.88
C PHE A 773 -7.16 -9.53 -22.19
N GLY A 774 -7.02 -10.40 -21.18
CA GLY A 774 -6.80 -11.83 -21.38
C GLY A 774 -7.92 -12.50 -22.19
N TYR A 775 -9.18 -12.26 -21.84
CA TYR A 775 -10.34 -12.80 -22.54
C TYR A 775 -10.53 -12.18 -23.94
N ALA A 776 -10.39 -10.87 -24.11
CA ALA A 776 -10.39 -10.20 -25.41
C ALA A 776 -9.25 -10.68 -26.33
N ALA A 777 -8.09 -11.03 -25.76
CA ALA A 777 -6.95 -11.53 -26.50
C ALA A 777 -7.04 -13.03 -26.82
N LEU A 778 -7.73 -13.85 -26.01
CA LEU A 778 -7.63 -15.33 -26.06
C LEU A 778 -8.99 -16.05 -26.16
N GLY A 779 -10.10 -15.32 -26.08
CA GLY A 779 -11.45 -15.77 -26.41
C GLY A 779 -12.11 -16.70 -25.39
N ASN A 780 -13.25 -17.27 -25.80
CA ASN A 780 -14.01 -18.27 -25.05
C ASN A 780 -13.18 -19.51 -24.65
N HIS A 781 -12.06 -19.76 -25.34
CA HIS A 781 -11.13 -20.87 -25.05
C HIS A 781 -9.82 -20.39 -24.39
N ALA A 782 -9.84 -19.24 -23.69
CA ALA A 782 -8.69 -18.73 -22.98
C ALA A 782 -8.09 -19.78 -22.02
N PRO A 783 -6.76 -20.01 -22.05
CA PRO A 783 -6.12 -21.05 -21.24
C PRO A 783 -6.13 -20.70 -19.76
N GLY A 784 -6.21 -21.73 -18.90
CA GLY A 784 -6.12 -21.59 -17.44
C GLY A 784 -4.80 -21.00 -16.92
N ASN A 785 -3.80 -20.78 -17.78
CA ASN A 785 -2.69 -19.87 -17.47
C ASN A 785 -2.59 -18.86 -18.61
N LEU A 786 -2.88 -17.59 -18.33
CA LEU A 786 -2.79 -16.47 -19.27
C LEU A 786 -1.54 -16.51 -20.16
N LEU A 787 -0.36 -16.73 -19.59
CA LEU A 787 0.90 -16.71 -20.35
C LEU A 787 1.07 -17.90 -21.30
N ALA A 788 0.28 -18.97 -21.14
CA ALA A 788 0.25 -20.08 -22.10
C ALA A 788 -0.53 -19.73 -23.39
N GLY A 789 -1.21 -18.57 -23.43
CA GLY A 789 -1.87 -18.04 -24.63
C GLY A 789 -0.95 -17.28 -25.60
N PHE A 790 0.28 -16.96 -25.18
CA PHE A 790 1.20 -16.10 -25.94
C PHE A 790 2.48 -16.84 -26.34
N TYR A 791 2.95 -16.57 -27.56
CA TYR A 791 4.14 -17.19 -28.14
C TYR A 791 5.12 -16.19 -28.79
N LYS A 792 4.74 -14.91 -28.87
CA LYS A 792 5.54 -13.82 -29.44
C LYS A 792 5.32 -12.50 -28.68
N PRO A 793 6.36 -11.65 -28.55
CA PRO A 793 7.76 -12.00 -28.74
C PRO A 793 8.25 -13.01 -27.69
N PHE A 794 8.93 -14.06 -28.13
CA PHE A 794 9.26 -15.25 -27.32
C PHE A 794 10.06 -14.90 -26.05
N TRP A 795 11.03 -13.99 -26.15
CA TRP A 795 11.87 -13.58 -25.01
C TRP A 795 11.07 -12.94 -23.88
N LEU A 796 9.97 -12.25 -24.22
CA LEU A 796 9.11 -11.54 -23.30
C LEU A 796 8.18 -12.53 -22.56
N VAL A 797 7.62 -13.50 -23.30
CA VAL A 797 6.87 -14.64 -22.74
C VAL A 797 7.77 -15.48 -21.82
N ASP A 798 9.00 -15.77 -22.25
CA ASP A 798 9.96 -16.56 -21.47
C ASP A 798 10.38 -15.83 -20.19
N MET A 799 10.63 -14.51 -20.26
CA MET A 799 10.96 -13.67 -19.11
C MET A 799 9.80 -13.64 -18.10
N ALA A 800 8.57 -13.46 -18.56
CA ALA A 800 7.39 -13.46 -17.69
C ALA A 800 7.16 -14.82 -17.00
N ASN A 801 7.30 -15.93 -17.72
CA ASN A 801 7.24 -17.26 -17.11
C ASN A 801 8.41 -17.53 -16.15
N SER A 802 9.60 -16.97 -16.43
CA SER A 802 10.75 -17.05 -15.51
C SER A 802 10.48 -16.27 -14.22
N PHE A 803 9.85 -15.10 -14.31
CA PHE A 803 9.39 -14.32 -13.16
C PHE A 803 8.33 -15.07 -12.34
N ILE A 804 7.40 -15.81 -12.97
CA ILE A 804 6.47 -16.70 -12.25
C ILE A 804 7.26 -17.75 -11.45
N VAL A 805 8.24 -18.41 -12.05
CA VAL A 805 9.02 -19.45 -11.36
C VAL A 805 9.79 -18.88 -10.18
N VAL A 806 10.48 -17.75 -10.36
CA VAL A 806 11.20 -17.07 -9.26
C VAL A 806 10.23 -16.61 -8.16
N HIS A 807 9.05 -16.10 -8.51
CA HIS A 807 8.03 -15.74 -7.53
C HIS A 807 7.58 -16.96 -6.72
N LEU A 808 7.15 -18.02 -7.39
CA LEU A 808 6.51 -19.17 -6.74
C LEU A 808 7.46 -19.97 -5.85
N LEU A 809 8.76 -20.01 -6.16
CA LEU A 809 9.78 -20.56 -5.24
C LEU A 809 9.84 -19.77 -3.91
N GLY A 810 9.63 -18.45 -3.96
CA GLY A 810 9.50 -17.62 -2.76
C GLY A 810 8.17 -17.84 -2.03
N ALA A 811 7.07 -17.89 -2.77
CA ALA A 811 5.73 -18.08 -2.21
C ALA A 811 5.56 -19.45 -1.53
N TYR A 812 6.15 -20.51 -2.10
CA TYR A 812 6.19 -21.86 -1.51
C TYR A 812 6.80 -21.83 -0.10
N GLN A 813 7.95 -21.17 0.05
CA GLN A 813 8.61 -21.01 1.35
C GLN A 813 7.77 -20.23 2.37
N VAL A 814 7.04 -19.20 1.93
CA VAL A 814 6.12 -18.45 2.82
C VAL A 814 4.97 -19.34 3.32
N MET A 815 4.39 -20.19 2.46
CA MET A 815 3.23 -21.03 2.84
C MET A 815 3.62 -22.34 3.57
N ALA A 816 4.81 -22.88 3.34
CA ALA A 816 5.26 -24.12 3.99
C ALA A 816 5.75 -23.90 5.44
N GLN A 817 6.41 -22.77 5.74
CA GLN A 817 7.04 -22.54 7.04
C GLN A 817 6.05 -22.51 8.24
N PRO A 818 4.79 -22.01 8.13
CA PRO A 818 3.78 -22.17 9.17
C PRO A 818 3.41 -23.63 9.48
N VAL A 819 3.41 -24.51 8.48
CA VAL A 819 3.17 -25.96 8.66
C VAL A 819 4.36 -26.60 9.38
N PHE A 820 5.59 -26.29 8.94
CA PHE A 820 6.82 -26.74 9.58
C PHE A 820 6.89 -26.32 11.06
N TYR A 821 6.68 -25.04 11.35
CA TYR A 821 6.76 -24.50 12.70
C TYR A 821 5.80 -25.19 13.68
N VAL A 822 4.57 -25.49 13.26
CA VAL A 822 3.56 -26.13 14.12
C VAL A 822 3.92 -27.57 14.46
N ILE A 823 4.47 -28.32 13.51
CA ILE A 823 4.87 -29.72 13.72
C ILE A 823 6.18 -29.80 14.51
N GLU A 824 7.12 -28.90 14.27
CA GLU A 824 8.40 -28.79 14.99
C GLU A 824 8.22 -28.32 16.45
N SER A 825 7.37 -27.32 16.70
CA SER A 825 7.04 -26.87 18.05
C SER A 825 6.25 -27.93 18.83
N TRP A 826 5.33 -28.65 18.18
CA TRP A 826 4.65 -29.79 18.81
C TRP A 826 5.64 -30.92 19.15
N ALA A 827 6.48 -31.34 18.20
CA ALA A 827 7.43 -32.44 18.42
C ALA A 827 8.45 -32.12 19.52
N SER A 828 9.02 -30.92 19.52
CA SER A 828 9.99 -30.49 20.55
C SER A 828 9.33 -30.39 21.95
N THR A 829 8.07 -29.97 22.04
CA THR A 829 7.30 -29.99 23.30
C THR A 829 6.92 -31.41 23.73
N ARG A 830 6.63 -32.31 22.78
CA ARG A 830 6.18 -33.69 23.03
C ARG A 830 7.31 -34.66 23.41
N TRP A 831 8.54 -34.40 22.93
CA TRP A 831 9.73 -35.22 23.15
C TRP A 831 11.00 -34.38 23.47
N PRO A 832 11.00 -33.53 24.51
CA PRO A 832 12.11 -32.61 24.79
C PRO A 832 13.45 -33.31 25.04
N LYS A 833 13.42 -34.55 25.55
CA LYS A 833 14.61 -35.40 25.80
C LYS A 833 15.17 -36.07 24.52
N SER A 834 14.50 -35.98 23.37
CA SER A 834 14.92 -36.68 22.15
C SER A 834 16.00 -35.91 21.39
N LYS A 835 17.22 -36.47 21.36
CA LYS A 835 18.36 -35.92 20.59
C LYS A 835 18.08 -35.80 19.08
N PHE A 836 17.12 -36.54 18.53
CA PHE A 836 16.70 -36.38 17.12
C PHE A 836 15.88 -35.10 16.90
N VAL A 837 15.08 -34.71 17.90
CA VAL A 837 14.12 -33.61 17.82
C VAL A 837 14.69 -32.29 18.34
N THR A 838 15.47 -32.30 19.43
CA THR A 838 15.91 -31.05 20.11
C THR A 838 17.37 -30.68 19.90
N LYS A 839 18.21 -31.54 19.30
CA LYS A 839 19.62 -31.22 19.06
C LYS A 839 19.82 -30.41 17.78
N GLU A 840 20.56 -29.32 17.90
CA GLU A 840 21.08 -28.53 16.79
C GLU A 840 22.53 -28.95 16.49
N TYR A 841 22.83 -29.26 15.24
CA TYR A 841 24.16 -29.61 14.74
C TYR A 841 24.71 -28.43 13.95
N PRO A 842 25.74 -27.70 14.44
CA PRO A 842 26.32 -26.59 13.70
C PRO A 842 27.11 -27.11 12.49
N VAL A 843 26.80 -26.60 11.30
CA VAL A 843 27.51 -26.87 10.06
C VAL A 843 27.98 -25.53 9.48
N THR A 844 29.18 -25.54 8.88
CA THR A 844 29.79 -24.35 8.27
C THR A 844 30.10 -24.67 6.81
N ILE A 845 29.61 -23.85 5.88
CA ILE A 845 29.88 -24.02 4.44
C ILE A 845 30.63 -22.80 3.88
N GLY A 846 31.66 -23.09 3.08
CA GLY A 846 32.40 -22.10 2.29
C GLY A 846 33.39 -21.25 3.09
N LYS A 847 34.29 -20.59 2.35
CA LYS A 847 35.35 -19.73 2.92
C LYS A 847 34.82 -18.49 3.68
N ASN A 848 33.53 -18.14 3.50
CA ASN A 848 32.89 -16.97 4.12
C ASN A 848 32.21 -17.27 5.48
N ASN A 849 32.51 -18.41 6.13
CA ASN A 849 32.04 -18.74 7.49
C ASN A 849 30.50 -18.69 7.67
N LEU A 850 29.73 -19.13 6.67
CA LEU A 850 28.27 -19.25 6.78
C LEU A 850 27.89 -20.39 7.73
N LYS A 851 27.60 -20.01 8.99
CA LYS A 851 27.12 -20.90 10.06
C LYS A 851 25.61 -21.11 9.96
N PHE A 852 25.19 -22.36 9.88
CA PHE A 852 23.79 -22.79 9.98
C PHE A 852 23.69 -24.00 10.92
N SER A 853 22.50 -24.25 11.46
CA SER A 853 22.27 -25.37 12.37
C SER A 853 21.24 -26.33 11.79
N VAL A 854 21.68 -27.57 11.60
CA VAL A 854 20.87 -28.67 11.08
C VAL A 854 20.26 -29.39 12.27
N ASN A 855 18.96 -29.67 12.20
CA ASN A 855 18.26 -30.50 13.15
C ASN A 855 17.71 -31.71 12.40
N LEU A 856 17.91 -32.92 12.93
CA LEU A 856 17.61 -34.15 12.19
C LEU A 856 16.10 -34.31 11.96
N PHE A 857 15.27 -34.01 12.97
CA PHE A 857 13.81 -33.98 12.80
C PHE A 857 13.37 -32.96 11.74
N ARG A 858 13.88 -31.72 11.74
CA ARG A 858 13.59 -30.74 10.68
C ARG A 858 13.96 -31.28 9.30
N LEU A 859 15.19 -31.78 9.15
CA LEU A 859 15.69 -32.27 7.87
C LEU A 859 14.82 -33.41 7.32
N THR A 860 14.51 -34.40 8.15
CA THR A 860 13.66 -35.54 7.76
C THR A 860 12.22 -35.11 7.47
N TRP A 861 11.56 -34.40 8.40
CA TRP A 861 10.15 -34.02 8.24
C TRP A 861 9.91 -33.06 7.09
N ARG A 862 10.71 -31.99 6.96
CA ARG A 862 10.55 -31.01 5.86
C ARG A 862 10.76 -31.67 4.51
N THR A 863 11.72 -32.60 4.39
CA THR A 863 11.94 -33.38 3.16
C THR A 863 10.74 -34.27 2.83
N ILE A 864 10.22 -35.02 3.80
CA ILE A 864 9.01 -35.85 3.60
C ILE A 864 7.82 -34.99 3.16
N PHE A 865 7.63 -33.82 3.77
CA PHE A 865 6.57 -32.88 3.39
C PHE A 865 6.69 -32.41 1.93
N VAL A 866 7.88 -31.95 1.51
CA VAL A 866 8.10 -31.49 0.12
C VAL A 866 7.90 -32.63 -0.88
N VAL A 867 8.38 -33.84 -0.57
CA VAL A 867 8.17 -35.03 -1.42
C VAL A 867 6.68 -35.35 -1.55
N MET A 868 5.93 -35.38 -0.43
CA MET A 868 4.47 -35.65 -0.46
C MET A 868 3.69 -34.57 -1.21
N ALA A 869 4.04 -33.30 -1.06
CA ALA A 869 3.44 -32.20 -1.84
C ALA A 869 3.76 -32.31 -3.35
N THR A 870 5.00 -32.68 -3.70
CA THR A 870 5.40 -32.89 -5.10
C THR A 870 4.66 -34.07 -5.73
N LEU A 871 4.52 -35.19 -5.01
CA LEU A 871 3.74 -36.35 -5.46
C LEU A 871 2.25 -36.01 -5.61
N LEU A 872 1.68 -35.21 -4.71
CA LEU A 872 0.28 -34.77 -4.82
C LEU A 872 0.07 -33.80 -6.00
N SER A 873 1.06 -32.96 -6.32
CA SER A 873 1.08 -32.12 -7.52
C SER A 873 1.11 -32.94 -8.81
N MET A 874 1.87 -34.05 -8.82
CA MET A 874 1.94 -34.98 -9.94
C MET A 874 0.68 -35.86 -10.08
N ALA A 875 -0.02 -36.15 -8.98
CA ALA A 875 -1.27 -36.88 -8.99
C ALA A 875 -2.45 -36.02 -9.45
N LEU A 876 -2.45 -34.73 -9.09
CA LEU A 876 -3.52 -33.76 -9.37
C LEU A 876 -3.01 -32.52 -10.14
N PRO A 877 -2.45 -32.64 -11.35
CA PRO A 877 -1.88 -31.52 -12.12
C PRO A 877 -2.95 -30.57 -12.72
N PHE A 878 -4.18 -30.61 -12.21
CA PHE A 878 -5.36 -29.95 -12.76
C PHE A 878 -5.48 -28.54 -12.17
N PHE A 879 -4.65 -27.62 -12.69
CA PHE A 879 -4.48 -26.26 -12.16
C PHE A 879 -5.80 -25.56 -11.77
N ASN A 880 -6.77 -25.45 -12.69
CA ASN A 880 -8.05 -24.79 -12.40
C ASN A 880 -8.84 -25.50 -11.29
N GLU A 881 -8.91 -26.82 -11.26
CA GLU A 881 -9.74 -27.52 -10.26
C GLU A 881 -9.08 -27.56 -8.87
N VAL A 882 -7.75 -27.60 -8.83
CA VAL A 882 -6.99 -27.43 -7.58
C VAL A 882 -7.20 -26.02 -7.03
N LEU A 883 -7.06 -24.98 -7.86
CA LEU A 883 -7.36 -23.61 -7.45
C LEU A 883 -8.83 -23.44 -7.04
N GLY A 884 -9.77 -24.03 -7.77
CA GLY A 884 -11.21 -23.94 -7.50
C GLY A 884 -11.61 -24.52 -6.14
N LEU A 885 -11.11 -25.72 -5.82
CA LEU A 885 -11.34 -26.36 -4.51
C LEU A 885 -10.67 -25.59 -3.36
N LEU A 886 -9.44 -25.09 -3.56
CA LEU A 886 -8.76 -24.26 -2.56
C LEU A 886 -9.46 -22.92 -2.37
N GLY A 887 -10.03 -22.36 -3.44
CA GLY A 887 -10.88 -21.18 -3.39
C GLY A 887 -12.08 -21.41 -2.51
N ALA A 888 -12.92 -22.41 -2.80
CA ALA A 888 -14.07 -22.75 -1.98
C ALA A 888 -13.72 -22.95 -0.48
N LEU A 889 -12.65 -23.69 -0.20
CA LEU A 889 -12.18 -23.99 1.15
C LEU A 889 -11.55 -22.79 1.86
N ALA A 890 -10.94 -21.83 1.16
CA ALA A 890 -10.38 -20.62 1.75
C ALA A 890 -11.41 -19.50 1.85
N TYR A 891 -12.43 -19.51 0.99
CA TYR A 891 -13.42 -18.47 0.89
C TYR A 891 -14.45 -18.58 2.02
N TRP A 892 -15.42 -19.48 1.94
CA TRP A 892 -16.51 -19.48 2.92
C TRP A 892 -16.01 -19.60 4.38
N PRO A 893 -15.23 -20.62 4.80
CA PRO A 893 -14.98 -20.80 6.22
C PRO A 893 -13.95 -19.80 6.78
N LEU A 894 -12.83 -19.56 6.08
CA LEU A 894 -11.76 -18.67 6.56
C LEU A 894 -11.88 -17.22 6.10
N THR A 895 -12.49 -16.95 4.95
CA THR A 895 -12.71 -15.57 4.49
C THR A 895 -14.02 -15.00 5.00
N VAL A 896 -15.08 -15.79 5.24
CA VAL A 896 -16.42 -15.27 5.61
C VAL A 896 -16.89 -15.69 7.01
N TYR A 897 -16.95 -16.99 7.27
CA TYR A 897 -17.65 -17.53 8.43
C TYR A 897 -17.02 -17.12 9.77
N PHE A 898 -15.74 -17.43 9.97
CA PHE A 898 -15.08 -17.10 11.24
C PHE A 898 -14.99 -15.58 11.52
N PRO A 899 -14.71 -14.69 10.54
CA PRO A 899 -14.69 -13.25 10.79
C PRO A 899 -16.05 -12.68 11.18
N LEU A 900 -17.13 -13.08 10.50
CA LEU A 900 -18.49 -12.63 10.81
C LEU A 900 -18.91 -13.06 12.22
N GLU A 901 -18.70 -14.34 12.57
CA GLU A 901 -19.09 -14.88 13.87
C GLU A 901 -18.26 -14.29 15.02
N MET A 902 -16.95 -14.09 14.84
CA MET A 902 -16.12 -13.43 15.86
C MET A 902 -16.54 -11.96 16.07
N TYR A 903 -16.96 -11.26 15.02
CA TYR A 903 -17.44 -9.89 15.13
C TYR A 903 -18.81 -9.78 15.83
N ILE A 904 -19.73 -10.72 15.55
CA ILE A 904 -21.00 -10.86 16.29
C ILE A 904 -20.72 -11.03 17.78
N ALA A 905 -19.77 -11.91 18.14
CA ALA A 905 -19.32 -12.12 19.52
C ALA A 905 -18.66 -10.86 20.12
N GLN A 906 -17.76 -10.19 19.38
CA GLN A 906 -17.07 -8.98 19.85
C GLN A 906 -18.06 -7.86 20.20
N LYS A 907 -18.99 -7.57 19.29
CA LYS A 907 -19.90 -6.43 19.42
C LYS A 907 -21.13 -6.75 20.26
N ASN A 908 -21.25 -7.96 20.81
CA ASN A 908 -22.42 -8.45 21.52
C ASN A 908 -23.73 -8.19 20.75
N ILE A 909 -23.70 -8.40 19.42
CA ILE A 909 -24.84 -8.14 18.54
C ILE A 909 -25.99 -9.09 18.88
N LYS A 910 -27.08 -8.53 19.41
CA LYS A 910 -28.26 -9.31 19.79
C LYS A 910 -28.87 -9.98 18.56
N ARG A 911 -29.17 -11.28 18.69
CA ARG A 911 -29.90 -12.07 17.68
C ARG A 911 -31.28 -11.44 17.41
N GLY A 912 -31.79 -11.60 16.20
CA GLY A 912 -33.06 -10.99 15.77
C GLY A 912 -32.98 -9.50 15.41
N THR A 913 -31.84 -8.83 15.61
CA THR A 913 -31.64 -7.48 15.06
C THR A 913 -31.47 -7.53 13.54
N SER A 914 -31.94 -6.50 12.82
CA SER A 914 -31.76 -6.38 11.36
C SER A 914 -30.29 -6.56 10.92
N TRP A 915 -29.35 -6.00 11.69
CA TRP A 915 -27.91 -6.15 11.45
C TRP A 915 -27.41 -7.60 11.60
N TRP A 916 -27.96 -8.36 12.57
CA TRP A 916 -27.65 -9.79 12.71
C TRP A 916 -28.17 -10.62 11.54
N PHE A 917 -29.38 -10.31 11.04
CA PHE A 917 -29.93 -10.97 9.85
C PHE A 917 -29.09 -10.68 8.59
N GLY A 918 -28.65 -9.44 8.37
CA GLY A 918 -27.78 -9.08 7.24
C GLY A 918 -26.45 -9.86 7.25
N LEU A 919 -25.83 -10.00 8.42
CA LEU A 919 -24.62 -10.81 8.58
C LEU A 919 -24.85 -12.29 8.24
N GLN A 920 -25.94 -12.90 8.72
CA GLN A 920 -26.21 -14.32 8.45
C GLN A 920 -26.68 -14.58 7.02
N LEU A 921 -27.37 -13.63 6.38
CA LEU A 921 -27.67 -13.69 4.94
C LEU A 921 -26.39 -13.70 4.10
N LEU A 922 -25.44 -12.81 4.42
CA LEU A 922 -24.14 -12.78 3.74
C LEU A 922 -23.40 -14.12 3.90
N ASN A 923 -23.30 -14.63 5.13
CA ASN A 923 -22.72 -15.94 5.43
C ASN A 923 -23.37 -17.08 4.60
N LEU A 924 -24.70 -17.09 4.49
CA LEU A 924 -25.45 -18.10 3.73
C LEU A 924 -25.19 -18.04 2.22
N VAL A 925 -25.20 -16.85 1.62
CA VAL A 925 -24.89 -16.68 0.17
C VAL A 925 -23.47 -17.15 -0.14
N CYS A 926 -22.51 -16.78 0.72
CA CYS A 926 -21.12 -17.21 0.59
C CYS A 926 -20.96 -18.74 0.73
N PHE A 927 -21.70 -19.35 1.65
CA PHE A 927 -21.71 -20.79 1.85
C PHE A 927 -22.21 -21.52 0.60
N LEU A 928 -23.34 -21.09 0.03
CA LEU A 928 -23.93 -21.71 -1.15
C LEU A 928 -23.02 -21.59 -2.38
N ALA A 929 -22.41 -20.43 -2.61
CA ALA A 929 -21.52 -20.24 -3.75
C ALA A 929 -20.18 -21.00 -3.59
N ALA A 930 -19.62 -21.07 -2.38
CA ALA A 930 -18.45 -21.91 -2.10
C ALA A 930 -18.79 -23.41 -2.16
N LEU A 931 -19.99 -23.82 -1.76
CA LEU A 931 -20.46 -25.20 -1.89
C LEU A 931 -20.57 -25.61 -3.36
N GLY A 932 -21.16 -24.76 -4.22
CA GLY A 932 -21.21 -24.97 -5.66
C GLY A 932 -19.82 -25.12 -6.27
N ALA A 933 -18.89 -24.22 -5.93
CA ALA A 933 -17.50 -24.29 -6.37
C ALA A 933 -16.78 -25.57 -5.89
N ALA A 934 -16.94 -25.95 -4.63
CA ALA A 934 -16.36 -27.20 -4.09
C ALA A 934 -16.91 -28.44 -4.81
N CYS A 935 -18.24 -28.53 -4.97
CA CYS A 935 -18.88 -29.62 -5.71
C CYS A 935 -18.37 -29.69 -7.16
N SER A 936 -18.22 -28.53 -7.82
CA SER A 936 -17.74 -28.46 -9.19
C SER A 936 -16.28 -28.88 -9.34
N SER A 937 -15.37 -28.39 -8.49
CA SER A 937 -13.98 -28.81 -8.57
C SER A 937 -13.77 -30.26 -8.14
N ILE A 938 -14.60 -30.81 -7.25
CA ILE A 938 -14.62 -32.25 -6.98
C ILE A 938 -15.09 -33.04 -8.23
N HIS A 939 -16.14 -32.56 -8.92
CA HIS A 939 -16.61 -33.16 -10.18
C HIS A 939 -15.54 -33.08 -11.30
N GLY A 940 -14.90 -31.92 -11.46
CA GLY A 940 -13.80 -31.71 -12.41
C GLY A 940 -12.59 -32.60 -12.11
N LEU A 941 -12.14 -32.66 -10.85
CA LEU A 941 -11.08 -33.59 -10.42
C LEU A 941 -11.46 -35.05 -10.67
N TYR A 942 -12.71 -35.45 -10.44
CA TYR A 942 -13.19 -36.81 -10.73
C TYR A 942 -13.16 -37.13 -12.24
N LYS A 943 -13.74 -36.24 -13.07
CA LYS A 943 -13.75 -36.35 -14.54
C LYS A 943 -12.32 -36.38 -15.12
N ALA A 944 -11.41 -35.60 -14.52
CA ALA A 944 -10.00 -35.56 -14.90
C ALA A 944 -9.22 -36.79 -14.41
N LEU A 945 -9.47 -37.31 -13.21
CA LEU A 945 -8.81 -38.53 -12.71
C LEU A 945 -9.21 -39.79 -13.49
N HIS A 946 -10.45 -39.86 -13.98
CA HIS A 946 -10.89 -40.97 -14.85
C HIS A 946 -10.25 -40.95 -16.25
N THR A 947 -9.71 -39.81 -16.70
CA THR A 947 -9.08 -39.65 -18.02
C THR A 947 -7.54 -39.56 -17.96
N TYR A 948 -6.99 -39.04 -16.86
CA TYR A 948 -5.56 -38.85 -16.66
C TYR A 948 -4.83 -40.15 -16.29
N LYS A 949 -3.67 -40.36 -16.89
CA LYS A 949 -2.80 -41.52 -16.63
C LYS A 949 -1.43 -40.98 -16.18
N PRO A 950 -1.11 -40.96 -14.87
CA PRO A 950 -0.02 -40.13 -14.31
C PRO A 950 1.39 -40.45 -14.79
N LEU A 951 1.59 -41.54 -15.53
CA LEU A 951 2.86 -41.97 -16.11
C LEU A 951 2.84 -42.07 -17.65
N LYS A 952 1.76 -41.68 -18.33
CA LYS A 952 1.73 -41.55 -19.80
C LYS A 952 1.73 -40.08 -20.21
N VAL A 953 2.53 -39.75 -21.22
CA VAL A 953 2.36 -38.50 -21.97
C VAL A 953 1.00 -38.57 -22.66
N THR A 954 0.08 -37.67 -22.32
CA THR A 954 -1.20 -37.54 -23.03
C THR A 954 -0.94 -37.07 -24.46
N GLN A 955 -1.61 -37.74 -25.41
CA GLN A 955 -1.18 -37.88 -26.79
C GLN A 955 -1.49 -36.67 -27.67
#